data_AF-A0A1F6GRS5-F1
#
_entry.id   AF-A0A1F6GRS5-F1
#
_cell.length_a   1.000
_cell.length_b   1.000
_cell.length_c   1.000
_cell.angle_alpha   90.00
_cell.angle_beta   90.00
_cell.angle_gamma   90.00
#
_symmetry.space_group_name_H-M   'P 1'
#
loop_
_entity.id
_entity.type
_entity.pdbx_description
1 polymer ?
#
loop_
_entity_poly.entity_id
_entity_poly.type
_entity_poly.pdbx_seq_one_letter_code
_entity_poly.pdbx_strand_id
1 'polypeptide(L)'
;MKDKAWPLGFKSVKPRSLIQRLALCLLLASPLASPAWALDQSAALDQAAGYFAQSAAKFGAGTQVEVEVVNYRSKKADTQAMKLETDLYHALEKKLPKFKIYPKAAVAQSLAGASITDLVSIRGTYEEQGAETLLRLTAVKGYDGEQLGSTQVWFTSKSRTRTLVAVLDIESKSLDPEQRKAMSEIFRSALGSRPGIEMASSADVDKMNPDAIQKSAQCTRDECATIIGEQLGVDRVISSSILRFQENHYILSGKIMDIKNGAILKTATVKHKGDLSTLDLSLEKLAVELAGEVPPTAPVVVVPKLEILTRPEGAEVWINGEKQDQLSPLTLTEQDPGTYEVRAIKGDLAVEETVEYKEGEARSLNLNLTAQPVPLEVESDPSGAKLFVDGQEVGTTPYEGKLLSGTHKLRLEHPDTPPKETQVALLPYQPSQVDLDLGKLPELVLEVSPADAAVYLDGKKISEGDEQEEFSPSDTFGTQTYRQTLTVGTHKLEVEHKQSLKPQVKTLKVDGLQDNYQEAVVLELDPSFVRQQQLERDQSSWAWLFTTTATGGLASLAYTATEYQKGQKAAKDYNTALEQREASGTYSEASTNYQEMTLQKEAYTKHQANSANGLAATLVFVGLGVWLWMDDGEPSAPVAWQITPWMSPEWAGVNLEFKF
;
A
#
# COMPACT_ATOMS: atom_id res chain seq x y z
N MET A 1 -19.85 53.26 36.28
CA MET A 1 -20.64 54.39 36.83
C MET A 1 -20.11 55.65 36.16
N LYS A 2 -20.70 56.08 35.04
CA LYS A 2 -21.65 57.20 34.93
C LYS A 2 -21.35 58.42 35.81
N ASP A 3 -21.10 59.52 35.09
CA ASP A 3 -21.32 60.93 35.39
C ASP A 3 -20.44 61.63 36.44
N LYS A 4 -19.55 62.50 35.93
CA LYS A 4 -19.39 63.90 36.39
C LYS A 4 -18.52 64.69 35.42
N ALA A 5 -19.03 65.84 34.98
CA ALA A 5 -18.27 66.85 34.25
C ALA A 5 -17.28 67.57 35.20
N TRP A 6 -16.05 67.81 34.73
CA TRP A 6 -15.12 68.77 35.35
C TRP A 6 -14.60 69.75 34.29
N PRO A 7 -14.41 71.04 34.64
CA PRO A 7 -14.33 72.13 33.69
C PRO A 7 -12.88 72.58 33.50
N LEU A 8 -12.32 72.38 32.31
CA LEU A 8 -11.13 73.10 31.88
C LEU A 8 -11.27 73.40 30.40
N GLY A 9 -11.52 74.68 30.11
CA GLY A 9 -11.55 75.20 28.76
C GLY A 9 -10.19 75.00 28.08
N PHE A 10 -10.14 74.10 27.12
CA PHE A 10 -9.11 74.10 26.09
C PHE A 10 -9.78 74.31 24.74
N LYS A 11 -9.59 75.53 24.22
CA LYS A 11 -9.86 75.87 22.82
C LYS A 11 -9.14 74.85 21.92
N SER A 12 -9.83 74.47 20.84
CA SER A 12 -9.34 73.59 19.78
C SER A 12 -7.89 73.86 19.39
N VAL A 13 -7.01 72.90 19.67
CA VAL A 13 -5.62 72.92 19.20
C VAL A 13 -5.60 72.25 17.82
N LYS A 14 -5.07 72.95 16.81
CA LYS A 14 -4.98 72.47 15.42
C LYS A 14 -4.15 71.17 15.34
N PRO A 15 -4.46 70.23 14.42
CA PRO A 15 -3.86 68.89 14.36
C PRO A 15 -2.33 68.84 14.20
N ARG A 16 -1.70 69.95 13.78
CA ARG A 16 -0.25 70.01 13.53
C ARG A 16 0.63 70.06 14.78
N SER A 17 0.13 70.50 15.94
CA SER A 17 0.95 70.55 17.17
C SER A 17 0.86 69.30 18.05
N LEU A 18 -0.03 68.34 17.71
CA LEU A 18 -0.09 67.04 18.40
C LEU A 18 1.02 66.10 17.90
N ILE A 19 1.34 66.16 16.59
CA ILE A 19 2.39 65.35 15.96
C ILE A 19 3.79 65.80 16.45
N GLN A 20 4.01 67.11 16.65
CA GLN A 20 5.27 67.62 17.20
C GLN A 20 5.47 67.29 18.68
N ARG A 21 4.39 67.12 19.47
CA ARG A 21 4.49 66.74 20.89
C ARG A 21 4.58 65.22 21.09
N LEU A 22 3.97 64.42 20.21
CA LEU A 22 4.15 62.96 20.18
C LEU A 22 5.56 62.56 19.72
N ALA A 23 6.18 63.32 18.80
CA ALA A 23 7.58 63.11 18.42
C ALA A 23 8.57 63.43 19.57
N LEU A 24 8.22 64.33 20.49
CA LEU A 24 9.07 64.72 21.62
C LEU A 24 8.94 63.76 22.82
N CYS A 25 7.80 63.09 22.99
CA CYS A 25 7.62 62.06 24.03
C CYS A 25 8.12 60.66 23.62
N LEU A 26 8.21 60.35 22.32
CA LEU A 26 8.83 59.10 21.83
C LEU A 26 10.37 59.11 21.85
N LEU A 27 11.00 60.25 22.18
CA LEU A 27 12.45 60.38 22.36
C LEU A 27 12.90 60.27 23.83
N LEU A 28 11.98 60.18 24.80
CA LEU A 28 12.33 60.22 26.24
C LEU A 28 11.82 59.03 27.06
N ALA A 29 11.26 57.99 26.41
CA ALA A 29 10.86 56.76 27.10
C ALA A 29 10.97 55.54 26.17
N SER A 30 12.20 55.21 25.76
CA SER A 30 12.53 53.83 25.41
C SER A 30 13.21 53.19 26.62
N PRO A 31 12.68 52.08 27.18
CA PRO A 31 13.54 51.20 27.97
C PRO A 31 14.67 50.76 27.04
N LEU A 32 15.89 50.71 27.59
CA LEU A 32 17.12 50.24 26.96
C LEU A 32 16.90 48.92 26.23
N ALA A 33 16.47 48.99 24.97
CA ALA A 33 16.66 47.92 24.02
C ALA A 33 18.14 48.00 23.64
N SER A 34 18.93 47.03 24.10
CA SER A 34 20.28 46.79 23.58
C SER A 34 20.19 46.81 22.05
N PRO A 35 20.95 47.66 21.33
CA PRO A 35 20.99 47.56 19.89
C PRO A 35 21.48 46.15 19.53
N ALA A 36 20.77 45.47 18.64
CA ALA A 36 20.95 44.06 18.26
C ALA A 36 22.27 43.76 17.49
N TRP A 37 23.34 44.47 17.80
CA TRP A 37 24.68 44.30 17.23
C TRP A 37 25.70 44.83 18.25
N ALA A 38 25.85 44.17 19.40
CA ALA A 38 27.04 44.37 20.19
C ALA A 38 28.24 43.90 19.35
N LEU A 39 29.00 44.86 18.81
CA LEU A 39 30.21 44.57 18.06
C LEU A 39 31.19 43.80 18.95
N ASP A 40 32.05 42.99 18.35
CA ASP A 40 33.23 42.55 19.07
C ASP A 40 34.13 43.77 19.39
N GLN A 41 34.92 43.68 20.47
CA GLN A 41 35.76 44.79 20.95
C GLN A 41 36.63 45.38 19.84
N SER A 42 37.20 44.55 18.95
CA SER A 42 38.11 45.03 17.91
C SER A 42 37.37 45.85 16.84
N ALA A 43 36.19 45.40 16.41
CA ALA A 43 35.36 46.14 15.46
C ALA A 43 34.85 47.47 16.03
N ALA A 44 34.46 47.49 17.31
CA ALA A 44 34.04 48.72 17.99
C ALA A 44 35.17 49.76 18.09
N LEU A 45 36.40 49.31 18.37
CA LEU A 45 37.57 50.20 18.42
C LEU A 45 37.99 50.69 17.03
N ASP A 46 37.92 49.85 15.99
CA ASP A 46 38.17 50.28 14.60
C ASP A 46 37.16 51.33 14.13
N GLN A 47 35.87 51.17 14.51
CA GLN A 47 34.83 52.15 14.25
C GLN A 47 35.13 53.48 14.97
N ALA A 48 35.51 53.43 16.24
CA ALA A 48 35.83 54.61 17.03
C ALA A 48 37.06 55.35 16.46
N ALA A 49 38.10 54.63 16.06
CA ALA A 49 39.27 55.19 15.38
C ALA A 49 38.88 55.78 14.01
N GLY A 50 38.00 55.11 13.26
CA GLY A 50 37.45 55.62 12.00
C GLY A 50 36.73 56.96 12.14
N TYR A 51 35.98 57.16 13.23
CA TYR A 51 35.35 58.44 13.54
C TYR A 51 36.37 59.58 13.70
N PHE A 52 37.45 59.34 14.45
CA PHE A 52 38.51 60.34 14.63
C PHE A 52 39.32 60.55 13.36
N ALA A 53 39.49 59.53 12.52
CA ALA A 53 40.11 59.68 11.20
C ALA A 53 39.32 60.60 10.27
N GLN A 54 37.99 60.50 10.28
CA GLN A 54 37.13 61.43 9.53
C GLN A 54 37.21 62.87 10.08
N SER A 55 37.46 63.01 11.39
CA SER A 55 37.59 64.31 12.06
C SER A 55 39.03 64.83 12.11
N ALA A 56 39.99 64.11 11.52
CA ALA A 56 41.43 64.38 11.67
C ALA A 56 41.86 65.74 11.13
N ALA A 57 41.12 66.31 10.17
CA ALA A 57 41.36 67.66 9.67
C ALA A 57 41.31 68.73 10.80
N LYS A 58 40.56 68.46 11.88
CA LYS A 58 40.45 69.34 13.04
C LYS A 58 41.65 69.26 13.99
N PHE A 59 42.52 68.25 13.85
CA PHE A 59 43.66 68.04 14.75
C PHE A 59 44.85 68.98 14.42
N GLY A 60 44.90 69.51 13.19
CA GLY A 60 46.02 70.34 12.73
C GLY A 60 47.20 69.50 12.21
N ALA A 61 48.01 70.09 11.32
CA ALA A 61 49.16 69.42 10.75
C ALA A 61 50.36 69.48 11.71
N GLY A 62 51.06 68.35 11.91
CA GLY A 62 52.23 68.26 12.80
C GLY A 62 51.92 67.99 14.28
N THR A 63 50.64 67.86 14.63
CA THR A 63 50.15 67.60 15.98
C THR A 63 50.43 66.16 16.42
N GLN A 64 50.78 65.96 17.69
CA GLN A 64 50.92 64.63 18.30
C GLN A 64 49.62 64.21 18.96
N VAL A 65 49.35 62.91 19.03
CA VAL A 65 48.12 62.37 19.62
C VAL A 65 48.47 61.50 20.83
N GLU A 66 47.93 61.83 22.00
CA GLU A 66 47.96 60.99 23.18
C GLU A 66 46.62 60.26 23.34
N VAL A 67 46.67 59.00 23.77
CA VAL A 67 45.48 58.22 24.09
C VAL A 67 45.53 57.81 25.57
N GLU A 68 44.42 57.99 26.27
CA GLU A 68 44.24 57.54 27.66
C GLU A 68 42.88 56.88 27.79
N VAL A 69 42.80 55.74 28.49
CA VAL A 69 41.52 55.14 28.89
C VAL A 69 41.52 54.87 30.39
N VAL A 70 40.43 55.24 31.07
CA VAL A 70 40.21 54.95 32.49
C VAL A 70 38.85 54.31 32.73
N ASN A 71 38.72 53.59 33.84
CA ASN A 71 37.42 53.09 34.28
C ASN A 71 36.52 54.25 34.74
N TYR A 72 35.27 54.27 34.26
CA TYR A 72 34.32 55.34 34.52
C TYR A 72 34.05 55.56 36.01
N ARG A 73 34.04 54.50 36.82
CA ARG A 73 33.75 54.56 38.25
C ARG A 73 35.00 54.85 39.06
N SER A 74 36.05 54.06 38.87
CA SER A 74 37.26 54.19 39.70
C SER A 74 38.14 55.38 39.31
N LYS A 75 37.96 55.92 38.09
CA LYS A 75 38.82 56.94 37.48
C LYS A 75 40.30 56.54 37.38
N LYS A 76 40.59 55.24 37.48
CA LYS A 76 41.95 54.69 37.38
C LYS A 76 42.12 53.94 36.06
N ALA A 77 43.35 53.90 35.57
CA ALA A 77 43.78 52.98 34.53
C ALA A 77 43.99 51.60 35.16
N ASP A 78 42.93 50.81 35.29
CA ASP A 78 43.02 49.40 35.70
C ASP A 78 43.45 48.50 34.53
N THR A 79 43.63 47.20 34.77
CA THR A 79 44.13 46.24 33.78
C THR A 79 43.30 46.23 32.49
N GLN A 80 41.99 46.40 32.58
CA GLN A 80 41.10 46.44 31.42
C GLN A 80 41.19 47.78 30.69
N ALA A 81 41.29 48.89 31.43
CA ALA A 81 41.55 50.20 30.85
C ALA A 81 42.86 50.23 30.04
N MET A 82 43.94 49.66 30.59
CA MET A 82 45.25 49.56 29.92
C MET A 82 45.18 48.73 28.63
N LYS A 83 44.39 47.64 28.64
CA LYS A 83 44.16 46.82 27.46
C LYS A 83 43.37 47.58 26.38
N LEU A 84 42.29 48.26 26.77
CA LEU A 84 41.49 49.07 25.86
C LEU A 84 42.30 50.25 25.28
N GLU A 85 43.16 50.87 26.08
CA GLU A 85 44.08 51.92 25.64
C GLU A 85 45.05 51.39 24.57
N THR A 86 45.64 50.22 24.81
CA THR A 86 46.58 49.58 23.86
C THR A 86 45.89 49.19 22.55
N ASP A 87 44.71 48.57 22.61
CA ASP A 87 43.96 48.18 21.42
C ASP A 87 43.48 49.42 20.63
N LEU A 88 43.04 50.47 21.32
CA LEU A 88 42.64 51.73 20.72
C LEU A 88 43.83 52.45 20.07
N TYR A 89 45.01 52.42 20.72
CA TYR A 89 46.26 52.93 20.15
C TYR A 89 46.53 52.31 18.77
N HIS A 90 46.50 50.98 18.66
CA HIS A 90 46.75 50.30 17.38
C HIS A 90 45.68 50.60 16.32
N ALA A 91 44.41 50.69 16.72
CA ALA A 91 43.33 51.06 15.81
C ALA A 91 43.52 52.49 15.27
N LEU A 92 43.90 53.43 16.13
CA LEU A 92 44.19 54.81 15.74
C LEU A 92 45.43 54.91 14.87
N GLU A 93 46.52 54.20 15.20
CA GLU A 93 47.77 54.19 14.42
C GLU A 93 47.51 53.76 12.97
N LYS A 94 46.67 52.73 12.80
CA LYS A 94 46.24 52.25 11.48
C LYS A 94 45.41 53.28 10.70
N LYS A 95 44.52 54.02 11.37
CA LYS A 95 43.56 54.96 10.71
C LYS A 95 44.10 56.37 10.57
N LEU A 96 45.11 56.75 11.35
CA LEU A 96 45.73 58.07 11.40
C LEU A 96 47.26 57.98 11.13
N PRO A 97 47.71 57.36 10.02
CA PRO A 97 49.14 57.10 9.79
C PRO A 97 50.01 58.37 9.62
N LYS A 98 49.38 59.55 9.49
CA LYS A 98 50.06 60.85 9.38
C LYS A 98 50.37 61.49 10.74
N PHE A 99 49.85 60.94 11.83
CA PHE A 99 50.00 61.47 13.18
C PHE A 99 50.90 60.53 13.99
N LYS A 100 51.73 61.10 14.86
CA LYS A 100 52.46 60.31 15.87
C LYS A 100 51.55 60.11 17.06
N ILE A 101 51.24 58.86 17.37
CA ILE A 101 50.33 58.48 18.45
C ILE A 101 51.14 57.88 19.59
N TYR A 102 50.75 58.15 20.83
CA TYR A 102 51.41 57.65 22.03
C TYR A 102 50.36 57.21 23.07
N PRO A 103 50.52 56.04 23.72
CA PRO A 103 49.78 55.74 24.95
C PRO A 103 50.27 56.67 26.06
N LYS A 104 49.40 57.07 26.99
CA LYS A 104 49.70 58.07 28.03
C LYS A 104 50.97 57.75 28.83
N ALA A 105 51.22 56.48 29.11
CA ALA A 105 52.43 56.05 29.83
C ALA A 105 53.75 56.37 29.10
N ALA A 106 53.73 56.40 27.76
CA ALA A 106 54.90 56.68 26.92
C ALA A 106 55.12 58.18 26.64
N VAL A 107 54.11 59.01 26.93
CA VAL A 107 54.11 60.46 26.64
C VAL A 107 55.17 61.19 27.45
N ALA A 108 55.35 60.85 28.73
CA ALA A 108 56.32 61.50 29.62
C ALA A 108 57.78 61.33 29.15
N GLN A 109 58.10 60.22 28.50
CA GLN A 109 59.44 59.95 27.95
C GLN A 109 59.61 60.50 26.52
N SER A 110 58.52 60.61 25.76
CA SER A 110 58.55 60.96 24.33
C SER A 110 58.31 62.45 24.03
N LEU A 111 57.71 63.21 24.96
CA LEU A 111 57.41 64.64 24.81
C LEU A 111 58.51 65.59 25.34
N ALA A 112 59.74 65.12 25.55
CA ALA A 112 60.86 65.98 25.96
C ALA A 112 61.12 67.08 24.90
N GLY A 113 60.49 68.25 25.06
CA GLY A 113 60.63 69.43 24.19
C GLY A 113 59.44 69.78 23.28
N ALA A 114 58.30 69.09 23.36
CA ALA A 114 57.11 69.42 22.56
C ALA A 114 56.22 70.49 23.25
N SER A 115 55.69 71.45 22.49
CA SER A 115 54.74 72.45 23.04
C SER A 115 53.40 71.78 23.36
N ILE A 116 52.85 72.05 24.55
CA ILE A 116 51.54 71.55 25.02
C ILE A 116 50.40 71.96 24.06
N THR A 117 50.59 73.00 23.24
CA THR A 117 49.62 73.47 22.24
C THR A 117 49.50 72.57 21.00
N ASP A 118 50.47 71.71 20.76
CA ASP A 118 50.58 70.82 19.58
C ASP A 118 50.27 69.35 19.93
N LEU A 119 49.51 69.14 21.01
CA LEU A 119 49.04 67.85 21.48
C LEU A 119 47.51 67.75 21.34
N VAL A 120 47.01 66.59 20.90
CA VAL A 120 45.59 66.21 20.99
C VAL A 120 45.48 65.02 21.93
N SER A 121 44.66 65.15 22.98
CA SER A 121 44.41 64.08 23.95
C SER A 121 43.07 63.41 23.62
N ILE A 122 43.09 62.15 23.21
CA ILE A 122 41.91 61.29 23.08
C ILE A 122 41.71 60.58 24.41
N ARG A 123 40.72 61.05 25.16
CA ARG A 123 40.39 60.54 26.50
C ARG A 123 39.21 59.61 26.46
N GLY A 124 39.38 58.44 27.06
CA GLY A 124 38.39 57.39 27.14
C GLY A 124 37.93 57.11 28.56
N THR A 125 36.63 56.90 28.73
CA THR A 125 36.07 56.25 29.92
C THR A 125 35.27 55.04 29.51
N TYR A 126 35.56 53.88 30.12
CA TYR A 126 34.77 52.68 29.90
C TYR A 126 33.89 52.35 31.12
N GLU A 127 32.70 51.81 30.88
CA GLU A 127 31.78 51.32 31.91
C GLU A 127 31.22 49.96 31.49
N GLU A 128 31.26 48.99 32.39
CA GLU A 128 30.62 47.69 32.17
C GLU A 128 29.14 47.75 32.53
N GLN A 129 28.30 47.31 31.60
CA GLN A 129 26.84 47.28 31.74
C GLN A 129 26.33 45.88 31.37
N GLY A 130 26.40 44.97 32.35
CA GLY A 130 26.03 43.57 32.15
C GLY A 130 27.02 42.84 31.25
N ALA A 131 26.55 42.32 30.11
CA ALA A 131 27.38 41.60 29.14
C ALA A 131 28.10 42.51 28.13
N GLU A 132 27.79 43.81 28.15
CA GLU A 132 28.33 44.81 27.23
C GLU A 132 29.21 45.82 27.98
N THR A 133 30.18 46.38 27.29
CA THR A 133 31.03 47.46 27.75
C THR A 133 30.78 48.69 26.88
N LEU A 134 30.49 49.81 27.53
CA LEU A 134 30.36 51.11 26.89
C LEU A 134 31.69 51.87 27.00
N LEU A 135 32.29 52.25 25.87
CA LEU A 135 33.46 53.11 25.82
C LEU A 135 33.07 54.47 25.24
N ARG A 136 33.30 55.53 26.02
CA ARG A 136 33.10 56.92 25.60
C ARG A 136 34.47 57.55 25.36
N LEU A 137 34.68 58.14 24.19
CA LEU A 137 35.95 58.78 23.79
C LEU A 137 35.71 60.25 23.45
N THR A 138 36.63 61.11 23.88
CA THR A 138 36.61 62.55 23.57
C THR A 138 38.00 63.01 23.19
N ALA A 139 38.15 63.63 22.02
CA ALA A 139 39.38 64.31 21.61
C ALA A 139 39.34 65.77 22.05
N VAL A 140 40.37 66.21 22.76
CA VAL A 140 40.57 67.61 23.18
C VAL A 140 41.93 68.12 22.72
N LYS A 141 42.02 69.41 22.39
CA LYS A 141 43.30 70.06 22.07
C LYS A 141 44.03 70.45 23.37
N GLY A 142 45.28 70.03 23.55
CA GLY A 142 46.03 70.18 24.80
C GLY A 142 45.44 69.35 25.95
N TYR A 143 45.80 69.68 27.20
CA TYR A 143 45.27 68.97 28.37
C TYR A 143 43.87 69.46 28.79
N ASP A 144 43.52 70.73 28.63
CA ASP A 144 42.23 71.28 29.09
C ASP A 144 41.45 72.05 28.00
N GLY A 145 41.90 71.97 26.74
CA GLY A 145 41.41 72.84 25.67
C GLY A 145 40.15 72.36 24.96
N GLU A 146 39.93 72.93 23.77
CA GLU A 146 38.71 72.78 22.97
C GLU A 146 38.43 71.32 22.58
N GLN A 147 37.17 70.89 22.71
CA GLN A 147 36.71 69.58 22.28
C GLN A 147 36.63 69.51 20.76
N LEU A 148 37.43 68.63 20.16
CA LEU A 148 37.53 68.43 18.71
C LEU A 148 36.49 67.43 18.19
N GLY A 149 36.04 66.52 19.06
CA GLY A 149 34.97 65.55 18.78
C GLY A 149 34.85 64.49 19.86
N SER A 150 33.67 63.86 19.94
CA SER A 150 33.41 62.75 20.87
C SER A 150 32.63 61.63 20.17
N THR A 151 32.91 60.38 20.56
CA THR A 151 32.17 59.19 20.10
C THR A 151 31.94 58.23 21.26
N GLN A 152 30.97 57.34 21.11
CA GLN A 152 30.72 56.26 22.05
C GLN A 152 30.46 54.96 21.29
N VAL A 153 31.00 53.85 21.79
CA VAL A 153 30.84 52.52 21.20
C VAL A 153 30.48 51.50 22.27
N TRP A 154 29.66 50.53 21.89
CA TRP A 154 29.27 49.39 22.73
C TRP A 154 29.90 48.13 22.15
N PHE A 155 30.46 47.29 23.01
CA PHE A 155 31.03 46.00 22.59
C PHE A 155 30.90 44.93 23.67
N THR A 156 31.00 43.67 23.26
CA THR A 156 31.12 42.56 24.22
C THR A 156 32.59 42.28 24.55
N SER A 157 32.93 42.30 25.84
CA SER A 157 34.29 41.95 26.31
C SER A 157 34.41 40.43 26.39
N LYS A 158 34.78 39.76 25.28
CA LYS A 158 35.38 38.42 25.37
C LYS A 158 36.83 38.62 25.81
N SER A 159 37.05 38.69 27.13
CA SER A 159 38.39 38.68 27.70
C SER A 159 39.11 37.38 27.31
N ARG A 160 39.90 37.41 26.23
CA ARG A 160 40.96 36.42 26.02
C ARG A 160 42.13 36.80 26.93
N THR A 161 42.13 36.30 28.15
CA THR A 161 43.39 36.04 28.86
C THR A 161 43.95 34.76 28.25
N ARG A 162 45.07 34.84 27.53
CA ARG A 162 45.79 33.62 27.14
C ARG A 162 46.19 32.92 28.44
N THR A 163 45.79 31.67 28.59
CA THR A 163 46.09 30.86 29.77
C THR A 163 47.40 30.13 29.51
N LEU A 164 48.40 30.32 30.37
CA LEU A 164 49.66 29.60 30.27
C LEU A 164 49.48 28.17 30.83
N VAL A 165 49.81 27.15 30.05
CA VAL A 165 49.53 25.74 30.33
C VAL A 165 50.80 24.91 30.23
N ALA A 166 51.15 24.15 31.26
CA ALA A 166 52.18 23.11 31.18
C ALA A 166 51.54 21.74 30.93
N VAL A 167 52.18 20.92 30.10
CA VAL A 167 51.74 19.54 29.81
C VAL A 167 52.84 18.60 30.29
N LEU A 168 52.53 17.77 31.28
CA LEU A 168 53.47 16.82 31.86
C LEU A 168 53.69 15.63 30.94
N ASP A 169 54.78 14.89 31.16
CA ASP A 169 55.03 13.64 30.45
C ASP A 169 53.93 12.62 30.72
N ILE A 170 53.53 11.92 29.67
CA ILE A 170 52.52 10.87 29.70
C ILE A 170 52.95 9.75 30.64
N GLU A 171 52.03 9.38 31.51
CA GLU A 171 52.19 8.26 32.40
C GLU A 171 51.80 6.96 31.72
N SER A 172 52.69 5.97 31.71
CA SER A 172 52.33 4.63 31.28
C SER A 172 53.22 3.59 31.93
N LYS A 173 52.62 2.45 32.32
CA LYS A 173 53.36 1.25 32.71
C LYS A 173 53.65 0.33 31.52
N SER A 174 52.96 0.54 30.39
CA SER A 174 53.05 -0.30 29.19
C SER A 174 54.01 0.25 28.13
N LEU A 175 54.50 1.48 28.31
CA LEU A 175 55.43 2.13 27.39
C LEU A 175 56.80 2.29 28.06
N ASP A 176 57.86 2.11 27.29
CA ASP A 176 59.21 2.41 27.76
C ASP A 176 59.44 3.95 27.86
N PRO A 177 60.53 4.40 28.52
CA PRO A 177 60.79 5.83 28.69
C PRO A 177 60.93 6.63 27.38
N GLU A 178 61.49 6.04 26.32
CA GLU A 178 61.66 6.72 25.03
C GLU A 178 60.31 6.88 24.33
N GLN A 179 59.49 5.83 24.34
CA GLN A 179 58.12 5.85 23.84
C GLN A 179 57.26 6.86 24.59
N ARG A 180 57.34 6.91 25.93
CA ARG A 180 56.61 7.91 26.74
C ARG A 180 57.00 9.33 26.35
N LYS A 181 58.30 9.59 26.18
CA LYS A 181 58.79 10.91 25.78
C LYS A 181 58.28 11.31 24.39
N ALA A 182 58.42 10.42 23.40
CA ALA A 182 57.94 10.67 22.04
C ALA A 182 56.43 10.95 21.98
N MET A 183 55.61 10.14 22.67
CA MET A 183 54.16 10.34 22.74
C MET A 183 53.80 11.66 23.46
N SER A 184 54.57 12.04 24.48
CA SER A 184 54.36 13.30 25.20
C SER A 184 54.65 14.52 24.32
N GLU A 185 55.68 14.46 23.47
CA GLU A 185 56.00 15.50 22.49
C GLU A 185 54.93 15.62 21.41
N ILE A 186 54.42 14.49 20.88
CA ILE A 186 53.30 14.49 19.94
C ILE A 186 52.07 15.14 20.57
N PHE A 187 51.75 14.79 21.82
CA PHE A 187 50.61 15.35 22.52
C PHE A 187 50.76 16.84 22.81
N ARG A 188 51.95 17.29 23.23
CA ARG A 188 52.27 18.71 23.41
C ARG A 188 52.11 19.49 22.10
N SER A 189 52.57 18.93 20.99
CA SER A 189 52.41 19.53 19.65
C SER A 189 50.93 19.63 19.26
N ALA A 190 50.16 18.56 19.48
CA ALA A 190 48.73 18.52 19.20
C ALA A 190 47.91 19.53 20.02
N LEU A 191 48.32 19.80 21.27
CA LEU A 191 47.72 20.82 22.13
C LEU A 191 48.21 22.25 21.78
N GLY A 192 49.49 22.42 21.49
CA GLY A 192 50.09 23.73 21.19
C GLY A 192 49.63 24.34 19.86
N SER A 193 49.12 23.52 18.93
CA SER A 193 48.50 24.00 17.69
C SER A 193 47.08 24.57 17.89
N ARG A 194 46.49 24.44 19.09
CA ARG A 194 45.10 24.79 19.37
C ARG A 194 44.94 26.25 19.83
N PRO A 195 43.99 27.02 19.26
CA PRO A 195 43.74 28.40 19.68
C PRO A 195 43.34 28.53 21.16
N GLY A 196 44.03 29.42 21.89
CA GLY A 196 43.69 29.78 23.26
C GLY A 196 44.49 29.07 24.36
N ILE A 197 45.37 28.15 23.98
CA ILE A 197 46.35 27.50 24.88
C ILE A 197 47.72 28.11 24.61
N GLU A 198 48.32 28.76 25.60
CA GLU A 198 49.72 29.18 25.53
C GLU A 198 50.56 28.15 26.28
N MET A 199 51.47 27.49 25.57
CA MET A 199 52.21 26.35 26.13
C MET A 199 53.45 26.83 26.89
N ALA A 200 53.68 26.27 28.07
CA ALA A 200 54.97 26.39 28.75
C ALA A 200 56.06 25.69 27.93
N SER A 201 57.28 26.20 28.04
CA SER A 201 58.46 25.63 27.37
C SER A 201 58.65 24.16 27.76
N SER A 202 58.66 23.26 26.78
CA SER A 202 58.93 21.84 27.01
C SER A 202 60.26 21.62 27.73
N ALA A 203 61.27 22.46 27.46
CA ALA A 203 62.57 22.38 28.13
C ALA A 203 62.51 22.76 29.63
N ASP A 204 61.57 23.61 30.02
CA ASP A 204 61.37 23.96 31.43
C ASP A 204 60.53 22.89 32.15
N VAL A 205 59.56 22.28 31.45
CA VAL A 205 58.82 21.12 31.95
C VAL A 205 59.75 19.92 32.14
N ASP A 206 60.66 19.65 31.19
CA ASP A 206 61.60 18.52 31.26
C ASP A 206 62.58 18.62 32.46
N LYS A 207 62.86 19.85 32.95
CA LYS A 207 63.64 20.05 34.18
C LYS A 207 62.87 19.59 35.43
N MET A 208 61.54 19.57 35.36
CA MET A 208 60.65 19.14 36.43
C MET A 208 60.35 17.65 36.29
N ASN A 209 61.18 16.79 36.88
CA ASN A 209 60.99 15.34 36.81
C ASN A 209 59.82 14.90 37.72
N PRO A 210 58.65 14.49 37.19
CA PRO A 210 57.48 14.17 38.00
C PRO A 210 57.71 12.94 38.88
N ASP A 211 58.47 11.96 38.39
CA ASP A 211 58.75 10.71 39.10
C ASP A 211 59.72 10.93 40.26
N ALA A 212 60.62 11.91 40.15
CA ALA A 212 61.52 12.33 41.24
C ALA A 212 60.77 13.12 42.31
N ILE A 213 59.90 14.05 41.91
CA ILE A 213 59.07 14.87 42.82
C ILE A 213 58.09 13.98 43.58
N GLN A 214 57.48 12.99 42.92
CA GLN A 214 56.58 12.04 43.57
C GLN A 214 57.27 11.24 44.67
N LYS A 215 58.55 10.91 44.51
CA LYS A 215 59.35 10.20 45.53
C LYS A 215 59.74 11.10 46.71
N SER A 216 60.05 12.38 46.46
CA SER A 216 60.50 13.31 47.50
C SER A 216 59.35 13.95 48.28
N ALA A 217 58.29 14.36 47.59
CA ALA A 217 57.15 15.08 48.15
C ALA A 217 56.00 14.15 48.60
N GLN A 218 56.07 12.85 48.30
CA GLN A 218 55.06 11.85 48.67
C GLN A 218 53.62 12.24 48.22
N CYS A 219 53.51 12.95 47.10
CA CYS A 219 52.25 13.41 46.53
C CYS A 219 51.61 12.36 45.62
N THR A 220 50.28 12.42 45.48
CA THR A 220 49.56 11.76 44.39
C THR A 220 49.88 12.44 43.06
N ARG A 221 49.58 11.80 41.92
CA ARG A 221 49.91 12.37 40.59
C ARG A 221 49.23 13.71 40.33
N ASP A 222 47.98 13.87 40.76
CA ASP A 222 47.23 15.12 40.61
C ASP A 222 47.80 16.23 41.55
N GLU A 223 48.22 15.87 42.77
CA GLU A 223 48.89 16.79 43.70
C GLU A 223 50.28 17.22 43.20
N CYS A 224 51.09 16.28 42.71
CA CYS A 224 52.41 16.59 42.16
C CYS A 224 52.30 17.50 40.93
N ALA A 225 51.27 17.33 40.10
CA ALA A 225 51.02 18.19 38.96
C ALA A 225 50.73 19.64 39.38
N THR A 226 50.06 19.84 40.51
CA THR A 226 49.81 21.19 41.06
C THR A 226 51.11 21.83 41.54
N ILE A 227 51.96 21.09 42.26
CA ILE A 227 53.28 21.56 42.73
C ILE A 227 54.18 21.93 41.54
N ILE A 228 54.23 21.08 40.51
CA ILE A 228 55.02 21.34 39.30
C ILE A 228 54.48 22.59 38.59
N GLY A 229 53.16 22.76 38.52
CA GLY A 229 52.53 23.95 37.94
C GLY A 229 52.90 25.25 38.66
N GLU A 230 52.90 25.24 39.99
CA GLU A 230 53.32 26.38 40.81
C GLU A 230 54.80 26.73 40.56
N GLN A 231 55.68 25.73 40.50
CA GLN A 231 57.11 25.94 40.24
C GLN A 231 57.39 26.48 38.83
N LEU A 232 56.56 26.09 37.85
CA LEU A 232 56.64 26.58 36.47
C LEU A 232 55.93 27.92 36.26
N GLY A 233 55.17 28.41 37.23
CA GLY A 233 54.43 29.67 37.14
C GLY A 233 53.32 29.65 36.09
N VAL A 234 52.72 28.48 35.83
CA VAL A 234 51.63 28.32 34.85
C VAL A 234 50.25 28.45 35.50
N ASP A 235 49.25 28.87 34.73
CA ASP A 235 47.86 28.95 35.21
C ASP A 235 47.21 27.57 35.30
N ARG A 236 47.59 26.64 34.42
CA ARG A 236 47.02 25.29 34.33
C ARG A 236 48.07 24.23 34.05
N VAL A 237 47.80 23.01 34.50
CA VAL A 237 48.60 21.83 34.17
C VAL A 237 47.74 20.74 33.55
N ILE A 238 48.24 20.12 32.50
CA ILE A 238 47.63 18.93 31.88
C ILE A 238 48.44 17.70 32.29
N SER A 239 47.76 16.77 32.97
CA SER A 239 48.27 15.44 33.24
C SER A 239 47.60 14.43 32.31
N SER A 240 48.35 13.45 31.83
CA SER A 240 47.84 12.44 30.90
C SER A 240 48.43 11.06 31.16
N SER A 241 47.66 10.02 30.88
CA SER A 241 48.06 8.62 31.07
C SER A 241 47.58 7.72 29.94
N ILE A 242 48.37 6.68 29.65
CA ILE A 242 48.07 5.62 28.70
C ILE A 242 48.10 4.28 29.43
N LEU A 243 46.94 3.64 29.50
CA LEU A 243 46.76 2.33 30.10
C LEU A 243 46.47 1.28 29.03
N ARG A 244 47.29 0.23 28.94
CA ARG A 244 46.98 -0.97 28.15
C ARG A 244 46.16 -1.95 28.98
N PHE A 245 44.94 -2.28 28.54
CA PHE A 245 44.08 -3.24 29.24
C PHE A 245 43.99 -4.60 28.54
N GLN A 246 44.21 -4.64 27.22
CA GLN A 246 44.33 -5.85 26.40
C GLN A 246 45.41 -5.64 25.34
N GLU A 247 45.81 -6.71 24.65
CA GLU A 247 46.70 -6.61 23.49
C GLU A 247 46.08 -5.66 22.45
N ASN A 248 46.86 -4.68 22.02
CA ASN A 248 46.43 -3.63 21.07
C ASN A 248 45.18 -2.83 21.46
N HIS A 249 44.85 -2.77 22.76
CA HIS A 249 43.78 -1.92 23.27
C HIS A 249 44.28 -1.03 24.41
N TYR A 250 44.21 0.28 24.17
CA TYR A 250 44.70 1.31 25.07
C TYR A 250 43.57 2.26 25.46
N ILE A 251 43.68 2.81 26.67
CA ILE A 251 42.84 3.89 27.15
C ILE A 251 43.77 5.06 27.44
N LEU A 252 43.55 6.17 26.74
CA LEU A 252 44.25 7.42 26.94
C LEU A 252 43.35 8.31 27.77
N SER A 253 43.85 8.86 28.87
CA SER A 253 43.10 9.77 29.72
C SER A 253 43.90 11.05 29.93
N GLY A 254 43.24 12.20 29.88
CA GLY A 254 43.85 13.48 30.16
C GLY A 254 42.99 14.31 31.08
N LYS A 255 43.63 15.15 31.90
CA LYS A 255 42.97 16.05 32.85
C LYS A 255 43.62 17.42 32.82
N ILE A 256 42.81 18.47 32.86
CA ILE A 256 43.25 19.86 33.02
C ILE A 256 43.00 20.28 34.46
N MET A 257 44.03 20.74 35.14
CA MET A 257 43.98 21.24 36.51
C MET A 257 44.25 22.74 36.54
N ASP A 258 43.49 23.47 37.33
CA ASP A 258 43.73 24.88 37.65
C ASP A 258 44.72 24.96 38.81
N ILE A 259 45.82 25.71 38.63
CA ILE A 259 46.87 25.77 39.64
C ILE A 259 46.50 26.67 40.82
N LYS A 260 45.57 27.61 40.64
CA LYS A 260 45.21 28.55 41.73
C LYS A 260 44.37 27.89 42.81
N ASN A 261 43.54 26.92 42.45
CA ASN A 261 42.63 26.26 43.39
C ASN A 261 42.73 24.72 43.39
N GLY A 262 43.59 24.13 42.56
CA GLY A 262 43.77 22.68 42.45
C GLY A 262 42.59 21.94 41.81
N ALA A 263 41.61 22.66 41.24
CA ALA A 263 40.40 22.04 40.69
C ALA A 263 40.67 21.40 39.33
N ILE A 264 40.10 20.21 39.10
CA ILE A 264 40.05 19.61 37.78
C ILE A 264 38.99 20.34 36.96
N LEU A 265 39.42 21.09 35.95
CA LEU A 265 38.55 21.84 35.06
C LEU A 265 37.88 20.95 34.02
N LYS A 266 38.62 19.95 33.52
CA LYS A 266 38.14 19.04 32.48
C LYS A 266 38.90 17.73 32.51
N THR A 267 38.19 16.65 32.18
CA THR A 267 38.77 15.32 31.94
C THR A 267 38.26 14.83 30.59
N ALA A 268 39.12 14.14 29.84
CA ALA A 268 38.77 13.48 28.59
C ALA A 268 39.39 12.08 28.55
N THR A 269 38.72 11.16 27.86
CA THR A 269 39.15 9.77 27.76
C THR A 269 38.89 9.24 26.35
N VAL A 270 39.94 8.78 25.68
CA VAL A 270 39.89 8.21 24.34
C VAL A 270 40.31 6.75 24.40
N LYS A 271 39.50 5.87 23.81
CA LYS A 271 39.85 4.46 23.61
C LYS A 271 40.55 4.30 22.27
N HIS A 272 41.65 3.56 22.25
CA HIS A 272 42.41 3.23 21.05
C HIS A 272 42.42 1.72 20.84
N LYS A 273 42.18 1.31 19.59
CA LYS A 273 42.30 -0.08 19.14
C LYS A 273 43.29 -0.12 17.98
N GLY A 274 44.43 -0.76 18.18
CA GLY A 274 45.51 -0.81 17.19
C GLY A 274 46.88 -0.86 17.85
N ASP A 275 47.91 -0.92 17.00
CA ASP A 275 49.31 -0.90 17.43
C ASP A 275 49.74 0.48 17.95
N LEU A 276 50.90 0.51 18.61
CA LEU A 276 51.48 1.74 19.17
C LEU A 276 51.70 2.84 18.11
N SER A 277 51.96 2.46 16.86
CA SER A 277 52.20 3.39 15.75
C SER A 277 51.00 4.25 15.36
N THR A 278 49.79 3.90 15.82
CA THR A 278 48.54 4.60 15.50
C THR A 278 47.99 5.40 16.69
N LEU A 279 48.74 5.45 17.80
CA LEU A 279 48.36 6.18 19.01
C LEU A 279 48.42 7.70 18.83
N ASP A 280 49.20 8.19 17.88
CA ASP A 280 49.32 9.60 17.50
C ASP A 280 47.95 10.22 17.16
N LEU A 281 47.12 9.53 16.37
CA LEU A 281 45.76 9.96 16.03
C LEU A 281 44.85 10.03 17.27
N SER A 282 44.99 9.05 18.17
CA SER A 282 44.25 9.02 19.44
C SER A 282 44.69 10.12 20.40
N LEU A 283 45.97 10.48 20.41
CA LEU A 283 46.50 11.61 21.17
C LEU A 283 46.02 12.94 20.62
N GLU A 284 45.95 13.09 19.29
CA GLU A 284 45.36 14.28 18.66
C GLU A 284 43.87 14.42 19.03
N LYS A 285 43.10 13.33 18.97
CA LYS A 285 41.71 13.33 19.41
C LYS A 285 41.57 13.71 20.88
N LEU A 286 42.41 13.17 21.75
CA LEU A 286 42.42 13.53 23.18
C LEU A 286 42.73 15.01 23.38
N ALA A 287 43.67 15.58 22.61
CA ALA A 287 44.03 16.99 22.67
C ALA A 287 42.85 17.90 22.30
N VAL A 288 42.10 17.54 21.25
CA VAL A 288 40.86 18.24 20.86
C VAL A 288 39.83 18.20 21.99
N GLU A 289 39.55 17.02 22.52
CA GLU A 289 38.55 16.85 23.59
C GLU A 289 38.91 17.70 24.81
N LEU A 290 40.19 17.79 25.18
CA LEU A 290 40.66 18.63 26.28
C LEU A 290 40.58 20.13 25.97
N ALA A 291 40.94 20.55 24.75
CA ALA A 291 40.85 21.94 24.32
C ALA A 291 39.40 22.48 24.31
N GLY A 292 38.40 21.60 24.32
CA GLY A 292 36.99 22.01 24.24
C GLY A 292 36.59 22.50 22.86
N GLU A 293 37.45 22.26 21.88
CA GLU A 293 37.06 22.27 20.49
C GLU A 293 36.08 21.10 20.30
N VAL A 294 34.93 21.39 19.70
CA VAL A 294 34.18 20.32 19.04
C VAL A 294 35.17 19.76 18.03
N PRO A 295 35.49 18.45 18.05
CA PRO A 295 36.39 17.88 17.06
C PRO A 295 35.96 18.42 15.70
N PRO A 296 36.90 18.94 14.87
CA PRO A 296 36.56 19.12 13.47
C PRO A 296 36.00 17.76 13.09
N THR A 297 34.69 17.71 12.82
CA THR A 297 34.04 16.50 12.34
C THR A 297 34.99 16.02 11.28
N ALA A 298 35.62 14.85 11.54
CA ALA A 298 36.49 14.21 10.58
C ALA A 298 35.84 14.44 9.23
N PRO A 299 36.58 14.88 8.18
CA PRO A 299 35.98 15.10 6.87
C PRO A 299 35.06 13.92 6.69
N VAL A 300 33.75 14.20 6.59
CA VAL A 300 32.78 13.12 6.40
C VAL A 300 33.41 12.38 5.27
N VAL A 301 33.87 11.16 5.53
CA VAL A 301 34.17 10.25 4.44
C VAL A 301 32.79 10.17 3.86
N VAL A 302 32.56 10.97 2.82
CA VAL A 302 31.42 10.80 1.95
C VAL A 302 31.81 9.49 1.28
N VAL A 303 31.62 8.39 2.01
CA VAL A 303 31.47 7.09 1.40
C VAL A 303 30.37 7.39 0.42
N PRO A 304 30.67 7.40 -0.88
CA PRO A 304 29.69 7.79 -1.86
C PRO A 304 28.58 6.75 -1.65
N LYS A 305 27.43 7.26 -1.20
CA LYS A 305 26.34 6.48 -0.66
C LYS A 305 25.18 6.72 -1.62
N LEU A 306 24.82 5.69 -2.38
CA LEU A 306 23.55 5.69 -3.07
C LEU A 306 22.51 5.21 -2.07
N GLU A 307 21.63 6.11 -1.66
CA GLU A 307 20.50 5.80 -0.80
C GLU A 307 19.23 5.70 -1.63
N ILE A 308 18.57 4.55 -1.59
CA ILE A 308 17.33 4.27 -2.32
C ILE A 308 16.19 4.26 -1.31
N LEU A 309 15.32 5.26 -1.44
CA LEU A 309 14.12 5.44 -0.64
C LEU A 309 12.91 5.17 -1.51
N THR A 310 11.89 4.51 -0.96
CA THR A 310 10.66 4.24 -1.70
C THR A 310 9.42 4.74 -0.98
N ARG A 311 8.39 5.05 -1.76
CA ARG A 311 7.05 5.32 -1.25
C ARG A 311 6.05 4.42 -1.97
N PRO A 312 5.34 3.51 -1.25
CA PRO A 312 5.52 3.16 0.16
C PRO A 312 6.90 2.57 0.49
N GLU A 313 7.37 2.72 1.74
CA GLU A 313 8.65 2.19 2.24
C GLU A 313 8.65 0.65 2.32
N GLY A 314 9.82 -0.01 2.38
CA GLY A 314 9.90 -1.48 2.52
C GLY A 314 9.67 -2.24 1.20
N ALA A 315 10.12 -1.67 0.08
CA ALA A 315 10.08 -2.32 -1.22
C ALA A 315 11.30 -3.21 -1.45
N GLU A 316 11.12 -4.30 -2.18
CA GLU A 316 12.22 -5.09 -2.72
C GLU A 316 12.92 -4.29 -3.82
N VAL A 317 14.25 -4.28 -3.83
CA VAL A 317 15.05 -3.49 -4.79
C VAL A 317 15.94 -4.41 -5.62
N TRP A 318 16.01 -4.17 -6.92
CA TRP A 318 16.94 -4.77 -7.87
C TRP A 318 17.80 -3.68 -8.49
N ILE A 319 19.05 -4.00 -8.73
CA ILE A 319 20.03 -3.11 -9.34
C ILE A 319 20.71 -3.86 -10.46
N ASN A 320 20.59 -3.36 -11.69
CA ASN A 320 21.07 -4.02 -12.90
C ASN A 320 20.61 -5.48 -13.01
N GLY A 321 19.37 -5.75 -12.57
CA GLY A 321 18.77 -7.09 -12.54
C GLY A 321 19.10 -7.95 -11.31
N GLU A 322 20.00 -7.53 -10.43
CA GLU A 322 20.38 -8.27 -9.22
C GLU A 322 19.54 -7.84 -8.00
N LYS A 323 18.83 -8.80 -7.39
CA LYS A 323 18.00 -8.57 -6.19
C LYS A 323 18.88 -8.27 -4.99
N GLN A 324 18.54 -7.21 -4.26
CA GLN A 324 19.24 -6.81 -3.03
C GLN A 324 18.63 -7.53 -1.82
N ASP A 325 19.48 -7.89 -0.84
CA ASP A 325 19.05 -8.64 0.35
C ASP A 325 18.18 -7.84 1.32
N GLN A 326 18.30 -6.51 1.28
CA GLN A 326 17.57 -5.60 2.16
C GLN A 326 16.46 -4.86 1.41
N LEU A 327 15.35 -4.63 2.09
CA LEU A 327 14.25 -3.78 1.59
C LEU A 327 14.62 -2.30 1.74
N SER A 328 13.94 -1.43 1.00
CA SER A 328 14.09 0.02 1.17
C SER A 328 13.60 0.49 2.56
N PRO A 329 14.19 1.55 3.17
CA PRO A 329 15.38 2.30 2.75
C PRO A 329 16.64 1.44 2.59
N LEU A 330 17.25 1.48 1.40
CA LEU A 330 18.46 0.72 1.08
C LEU A 330 19.63 1.67 0.92
N THR A 331 20.75 1.30 1.52
CA THR A 331 22.01 2.03 1.46
C THR A 331 23.05 1.17 0.78
N LEU A 332 23.63 1.69 -0.31
CA LEU A 332 24.77 1.06 -0.95
C LEU A 332 25.99 1.91 -0.70
N THR A 333 26.98 1.33 -0.05
CA THR A 333 28.32 1.88 0.10
C THR A 333 29.20 1.30 -1.01
N GLU A 334 30.05 2.11 -1.62
CA GLU A 334 31.10 1.68 -2.58
C GLU A 334 30.56 1.21 -3.95
N GLN A 335 29.58 1.91 -4.52
CA GLN A 335 29.22 1.71 -5.93
C GLN A 335 30.24 2.38 -6.86
N ASP A 336 30.60 1.70 -7.95
CA ASP A 336 31.40 2.30 -9.02
C ASP A 336 30.60 3.41 -9.74
N PRO A 337 31.25 4.46 -10.25
CA PRO A 337 30.56 5.44 -11.07
C PRO A 337 30.00 4.79 -12.34
N GLY A 338 28.73 5.04 -12.66
CA GLY A 338 28.08 4.36 -13.77
C GLY A 338 26.57 4.62 -13.84
N THR A 339 25.93 4.05 -14.85
CA THR A 339 24.48 4.08 -14.99
C THR A 339 23.90 2.81 -14.41
N TYR A 340 22.95 2.95 -13.48
CA TYR A 340 22.29 1.87 -12.78
C TYR A 340 20.82 1.81 -13.16
N GLU A 341 20.34 0.64 -13.56
CA GLU A 341 18.92 0.35 -13.68
C GLU A 341 18.40 -0.10 -12.31
N VAL A 342 17.60 0.75 -11.66
CA VAL A 342 17.06 0.50 -10.33
C VAL A 342 15.58 0.17 -10.49
N ARG A 343 15.21 -1.04 -10.11
CA ARG A 343 13.82 -1.50 -10.05
C ARG A 343 13.42 -1.71 -8.61
N ALA A 344 12.28 -1.16 -8.21
CA ALA A 344 11.71 -1.37 -6.87
C ALA A 344 10.29 -1.90 -6.98
N ILE A 345 9.95 -2.92 -6.18
CA ILE A 345 8.64 -3.58 -6.17
C ILE A 345 8.14 -3.73 -4.73
N LYS A 346 6.88 -3.38 -4.49
CA LYS A 346 6.18 -3.64 -3.23
C LYS A 346 4.73 -4.04 -3.51
N GLY A 347 4.43 -5.33 -3.33
CA GLY A 347 3.11 -5.87 -3.65
C GLY A 347 2.80 -5.73 -5.14
N ASP A 348 1.72 -5.03 -5.45
CA ASP A 348 1.27 -4.70 -6.80
C ASP A 348 1.83 -3.38 -7.34
N LEU A 349 2.67 -2.66 -6.58
CA LEU A 349 3.27 -1.40 -7.02
C LEU A 349 4.73 -1.60 -7.41
N ALA A 350 5.17 -0.92 -8.46
CA ALA A 350 6.57 -0.93 -8.86
C ALA A 350 7.01 0.36 -9.56
N VAL A 351 8.31 0.49 -9.73
CA VAL A 351 8.95 1.51 -10.57
C VAL A 351 10.30 0.99 -11.05
N GLU A 352 10.70 1.42 -12.25
CA GLU A 352 12.00 1.15 -12.83
C GLU A 352 12.55 2.47 -13.35
N GLU A 353 13.71 2.87 -12.83
CA GLU A 353 14.37 4.12 -13.19
C GLU A 353 15.85 3.89 -13.45
N THR A 354 16.37 4.59 -14.46
CA THR A 354 17.80 4.61 -14.76
C THR A 354 18.45 5.80 -14.07
N VAL A 355 19.48 5.53 -13.26
CA VAL A 355 20.17 6.53 -12.44
C VAL A 355 21.64 6.56 -12.77
N GLU A 356 22.14 7.73 -13.17
CA GLU A 356 23.57 7.98 -13.34
C GLU A 356 24.21 8.30 -11.98
N TYR A 357 25.12 7.47 -11.50
CA TYR A 357 25.84 7.67 -10.26
C TYR A 357 27.28 8.10 -10.54
N LYS A 358 27.73 9.16 -9.86
CA LYS A 358 29.07 9.75 -10.04
C LYS A 358 29.94 9.49 -8.82
N GLU A 359 31.25 9.34 -9.06
CA GLU A 359 32.23 9.11 -8.01
C GLU A 359 32.20 10.22 -6.96
N GLY A 360 32.23 9.85 -5.68
CA GLY A 360 32.25 10.81 -4.57
C GLY A 360 30.92 11.53 -4.31
N GLU A 361 29.84 11.22 -5.05
CA GLU A 361 28.52 11.84 -4.86
C GLU A 361 27.70 11.05 -3.83
N ALA A 362 27.23 11.71 -2.77
CA ALA A 362 26.15 11.19 -1.94
C ALA A 362 24.82 11.50 -2.65
N ARG A 363 24.16 10.48 -3.19
CA ARG A 363 22.92 10.63 -3.95
C ARG A 363 21.79 9.88 -3.27
N SER A 364 20.66 10.57 -3.07
CA SER A 364 19.42 9.96 -2.57
C SER A 364 18.41 9.85 -3.73
N LEU A 365 17.99 8.63 -4.03
CA LEU A 365 16.99 8.31 -5.04
C LEU A 365 15.66 8.07 -4.32
N ASN A 366 14.67 8.91 -4.61
CA ASN A 366 13.32 8.80 -4.05
C ASN A 366 12.37 8.25 -5.10
N LEU A 367 12.05 6.97 -4.98
CA LEU A 367 11.23 6.22 -5.92
C LEU A 367 9.77 6.18 -5.44
N ASN A 368 8.85 6.70 -6.25
CA ASN A 368 7.42 6.60 -5.99
C ASN A 368 6.87 5.41 -6.77
N LEU A 369 6.43 4.37 -6.06
CA LEU A 369 5.95 3.14 -6.68
C LEU A 369 4.50 3.35 -7.13
N THR A 370 4.19 2.89 -8.34
CA THR A 370 2.87 3.01 -8.96
C THR A 370 2.47 1.69 -9.61
N ALA A 371 1.18 1.51 -9.89
CA ALA A 371 0.72 0.34 -10.62
C ALA A 371 1.29 0.38 -12.06
N GLN A 372 1.85 -0.73 -12.52
CA GLN A 372 2.52 -0.83 -13.81
C GLN A 372 1.66 -1.60 -14.81
N PRO A 373 1.69 -1.26 -16.12
CA PRO A 373 0.99 -2.05 -17.14
C PRO A 373 1.59 -3.47 -17.27
N VAL A 374 0.79 -4.49 -16.95
CA VAL A 374 1.11 -5.92 -17.02
C VAL A 374 0.39 -6.55 -18.22
N PRO A 375 1.09 -7.28 -19.11
CA PRO A 375 0.46 -8.09 -20.15
C PRO A 375 -0.44 -9.17 -19.55
N LEU A 376 -1.68 -9.22 -20.00
CA LEU A 376 -2.66 -10.25 -19.64
C LEU A 376 -3.14 -10.95 -20.91
N GLU A 377 -3.05 -12.27 -20.89
CA GLU A 377 -3.64 -13.17 -21.87
C GLU A 377 -4.78 -13.96 -21.19
N VAL A 378 -5.96 -13.96 -21.81
CA VAL A 378 -7.13 -14.69 -21.30
C VAL A 378 -7.67 -15.60 -22.38
N GLU A 379 -7.66 -16.90 -22.10
CA GLU A 379 -8.29 -17.93 -22.91
C GLU A 379 -9.53 -18.50 -22.23
N SER A 380 -10.48 -19.00 -23.02
CA SER A 380 -11.62 -19.74 -22.49
C SER A 380 -11.98 -20.93 -23.35
N ASP A 381 -12.59 -21.92 -22.70
CA ASP A 381 -13.23 -23.06 -23.35
C ASP A 381 -14.73 -23.07 -22.97
N PRO A 382 -15.67 -22.87 -23.92
CA PRO A 382 -15.44 -22.55 -25.33
C PRO A 382 -14.86 -21.14 -25.54
N SER A 383 -14.21 -20.93 -26.68
CA SER A 383 -13.64 -19.63 -27.08
C SER A 383 -14.72 -18.67 -27.59
N GLY A 384 -14.39 -17.37 -27.70
CA GLY A 384 -15.34 -16.34 -28.14
C GLY A 384 -16.21 -15.76 -27.02
N ALA A 385 -15.88 -16.02 -25.76
CA ALA A 385 -16.59 -15.45 -24.61
C ALA A 385 -16.28 -13.95 -24.47
N LYS A 386 -17.29 -13.12 -24.19
CA LYS A 386 -17.09 -11.71 -23.85
C LYS A 386 -16.36 -11.59 -22.52
N LEU A 387 -15.30 -10.78 -22.50
CA LEU A 387 -14.49 -10.52 -21.31
C LEU A 387 -14.82 -9.14 -20.75
N PHE A 388 -15.16 -9.13 -19.47
CA PHE A 388 -15.31 -7.94 -18.65
C PHE A 388 -14.22 -7.90 -17.60
N VAL A 389 -13.54 -6.76 -17.49
CA VAL A 389 -12.53 -6.50 -16.46
C VAL A 389 -13.09 -5.40 -15.55
N ASP A 390 -13.21 -5.68 -14.26
CA ASP A 390 -13.77 -4.77 -13.25
C ASP A 390 -15.14 -4.18 -13.63
N GLY A 391 -15.93 -4.96 -14.38
CA GLY A 391 -17.27 -4.60 -14.83
C GLY A 391 -17.33 -3.87 -16.17
N GLN A 392 -16.20 -3.58 -16.82
CA GLN A 392 -16.16 -2.97 -18.15
C GLN A 392 -15.83 -4.04 -19.22
N GLU A 393 -16.61 -4.10 -20.30
CA GLU A 393 -16.33 -4.97 -21.45
C GLU A 393 -15.04 -4.51 -22.15
N VAL A 394 -14.05 -5.40 -22.27
CA VAL A 394 -12.75 -5.10 -22.89
C VAL A 394 -12.53 -5.83 -24.22
N GLY A 395 -13.28 -6.90 -24.48
CA GLY A 395 -13.15 -7.70 -25.70
C GLY A 395 -13.75 -9.09 -25.58
N THR A 396 -13.25 -10.03 -26.38
CA THR A 396 -13.66 -11.45 -26.38
C THR A 396 -12.44 -12.36 -26.31
N THR A 397 -12.56 -13.57 -25.76
CA THR A 397 -11.48 -14.57 -25.71
C THR A 397 -11.23 -15.24 -27.08
N PRO A 398 -9.97 -15.60 -27.42
CA PRO A 398 -8.73 -15.23 -26.72
C PRO A 398 -8.50 -13.71 -26.73
N TYR A 399 -8.12 -13.18 -25.57
CA TYR A 399 -7.88 -11.75 -25.37
C TYR A 399 -6.43 -11.50 -24.97
N GLU A 400 -5.76 -10.60 -25.68
CA GLU A 400 -4.45 -10.07 -25.32
C GLU A 400 -4.55 -8.57 -25.03
N GLY A 401 -4.11 -8.15 -23.85
CA GLY A 401 -4.12 -6.74 -23.48
C GLY A 401 -3.14 -6.41 -22.37
N LYS A 402 -3.19 -5.16 -21.89
CA LYS A 402 -2.45 -4.74 -20.71
C LYS A 402 -3.39 -4.14 -19.69
N LEU A 403 -3.26 -4.57 -18.45
CA LEU A 403 -3.96 -4.02 -17.29
C LEU A 403 -2.94 -3.51 -16.28
N LEU A 404 -3.33 -2.60 -15.40
CA LEU A 404 -2.42 -2.19 -14.33
C LEU A 404 -2.18 -3.37 -13.38
N SER A 405 -1.03 -3.42 -12.74
CA SER A 405 -0.78 -4.39 -11.68
C SER A 405 -1.73 -4.15 -10.51
N GLY A 406 -2.18 -5.22 -9.88
CA GLY A 406 -3.25 -5.20 -8.89
C GLY A 406 -4.19 -6.38 -9.02
N THR A 407 -5.22 -6.43 -8.18
CA THR A 407 -6.27 -7.44 -8.26
C THR A 407 -7.40 -6.97 -9.18
N HIS A 408 -7.65 -7.74 -10.23
CA HIS A 408 -8.72 -7.48 -11.19
C HIS A 408 -9.79 -8.57 -11.12
N LYS A 409 -11.06 -8.17 -11.19
CA LYS A 409 -12.18 -9.09 -11.32
C LYS A 409 -12.44 -9.35 -12.80
N LEU A 410 -12.25 -10.58 -13.23
CA LEU A 410 -12.58 -11.03 -14.57
C LEU A 410 -13.95 -11.68 -14.57
N ARG A 411 -14.81 -11.30 -15.50
CA ARG A 411 -16.09 -11.96 -15.76
C ARG A 411 -16.15 -12.32 -17.23
N LEU A 412 -16.40 -13.59 -17.52
CA LEU A 412 -16.55 -14.09 -18.88
C LEU A 412 -18.01 -14.45 -19.11
N GLU A 413 -18.55 -14.05 -20.26
CA GLU A 413 -19.91 -14.37 -20.68
C GLU A 413 -19.87 -14.99 -22.07
N HIS A 414 -20.34 -16.23 -22.19
CA HIS A 414 -20.52 -16.90 -23.47
C HIS A 414 -21.99 -17.31 -23.62
N PRO A 415 -22.59 -17.28 -24.84
CA PRO A 415 -24.01 -17.61 -25.02
C PRO A 415 -24.40 -19.02 -24.53
N ASP A 416 -23.51 -19.99 -24.71
CA ASP A 416 -23.77 -21.42 -24.43
C ASP A 416 -23.23 -21.89 -23.07
N THR A 417 -22.72 -20.98 -22.23
CA THR A 417 -22.20 -21.31 -20.90
C THR A 417 -22.68 -20.30 -19.85
N PRO A 418 -22.73 -20.68 -18.56
CA PRO A 418 -22.91 -19.72 -17.49
C PRO A 418 -21.85 -18.61 -17.51
N PRO A 419 -22.17 -17.39 -17.03
CA PRO A 419 -21.15 -16.41 -16.77
C PRO A 419 -20.23 -16.90 -15.64
N LYS A 420 -18.93 -16.78 -15.83
CA LYS A 420 -17.94 -17.19 -14.82
C LYS A 420 -17.15 -15.97 -14.36
N GLU A 421 -17.03 -15.82 -13.04
CA GLU A 421 -16.25 -14.75 -12.43
C GLU A 421 -15.03 -15.33 -11.70
N THR A 422 -13.89 -14.67 -11.85
CA THR A 422 -12.66 -14.99 -11.12
C THR A 422 -11.93 -13.71 -10.74
N GLN A 423 -10.99 -13.81 -9.80
CA GLN A 423 -10.07 -12.72 -9.48
C GLN A 423 -8.66 -13.13 -9.90
N VAL A 424 -7.96 -12.23 -10.59
CA VAL A 424 -6.55 -12.41 -10.94
C VAL A 424 -5.74 -11.33 -10.25
N ALA A 425 -4.62 -11.72 -9.63
CA ALA A 425 -3.64 -10.79 -9.09
C ALA A 425 -2.51 -10.64 -10.11
N LEU A 426 -2.41 -9.46 -10.71
CA LEU A 426 -1.38 -9.12 -11.68
C LEU A 426 -0.19 -8.49 -10.96
N LEU A 427 0.97 -9.13 -11.08
CA LEU A 427 2.22 -8.63 -10.50
C LEU A 427 3.04 -7.85 -11.55
N PRO A 428 3.70 -6.73 -11.16
CA PRO A 428 4.55 -5.98 -12.07
C PRO A 428 5.62 -6.86 -12.73
N TYR A 429 5.88 -6.61 -14.01
CA TYR A 429 6.91 -7.29 -14.81
C TYR A 429 6.77 -8.82 -14.92
N GLN A 430 5.61 -9.37 -14.58
CA GLN A 430 5.28 -10.78 -14.76
C GLN A 430 4.07 -10.92 -15.69
N PRO A 431 4.24 -11.39 -16.94
CA PRO A 431 3.10 -11.66 -17.80
C PRO A 431 2.19 -12.69 -17.13
N SER A 432 0.88 -12.49 -17.25
CA SER A 432 -0.12 -13.38 -16.64
C SER A 432 -0.97 -14.00 -17.74
N GLN A 433 -1.18 -15.31 -17.64
CA GLN A 433 -2.09 -16.06 -18.49
C GLN A 433 -3.20 -16.67 -17.62
N VAL A 434 -4.44 -16.56 -18.09
CA VAL A 434 -5.62 -17.06 -17.40
C VAL A 434 -6.43 -17.92 -18.37
N ASP A 435 -6.45 -19.22 -18.12
CA ASP A 435 -7.25 -20.17 -18.90
C ASP A 435 -8.47 -20.59 -18.08
N LEU A 436 -9.67 -20.38 -18.64
CA LEU A 436 -10.94 -20.62 -17.96
C LEU A 436 -11.83 -21.58 -18.75
N ASP A 437 -12.03 -22.78 -18.22
CA ASP A 437 -13.13 -23.65 -18.61
C ASP A 437 -14.45 -23.05 -18.08
N LEU A 438 -15.34 -22.66 -18.98
CA LEU A 438 -16.65 -22.07 -18.65
C LEU A 438 -17.71 -23.15 -18.40
N GLY A 439 -17.38 -24.41 -18.63
CA GLY A 439 -18.26 -25.56 -18.52
C GLY A 439 -19.42 -25.49 -19.50
N LYS A 440 -20.52 -26.18 -19.18
CA LYS A 440 -21.72 -26.23 -20.01
C LYS A 440 -22.92 -25.72 -19.22
N LEU A 441 -23.90 -25.19 -19.94
CA LEU A 441 -25.19 -24.92 -19.34
C LEU A 441 -25.88 -26.25 -18.95
N PRO A 442 -26.63 -26.27 -17.83
CA PRO A 442 -27.39 -27.44 -17.41
C PRO A 442 -28.50 -27.79 -18.40
N GLU A 443 -28.76 -29.08 -18.57
CA GLU A 443 -29.84 -29.60 -19.42
C GLU A 443 -31.06 -29.94 -18.55
N LEU A 444 -32.23 -29.43 -18.94
CA LEU A 444 -33.53 -29.92 -18.50
C LEU A 444 -33.99 -31.04 -19.42
N VAL A 445 -34.15 -32.23 -18.86
CA VAL A 445 -34.87 -33.34 -19.47
C VAL A 445 -36.25 -33.39 -18.84
N LEU A 446 -37.27 -33.10 -19.64
CA LEU A 446 -38.65 -33.01 -19.20
C LEU A 446 -39.47 -34.11 -19.87
N GLU A 447 -40.06 -35.00 -19.08
CA GLU A 447 -41.02 -35.98 -19.54
C GLU A 447 -42.45 -35.51 -19.26
N VAL A 448 -43.25 -35.36 -20.30
CA VAL A 448 -44.62 -34.84 -20.20
C VAL A 448 -45.63 -35.87 -20.67
N SER A 449 -46.65 -36.11 -19.85
CA SER A 449 -47.80 -36.93 -20.19
C SER A 449 -49.10 -36.15 -19.93
N PRO A 450 -50.00 -36.04 -20.94
CA PRO A 450 -49.93 -36.67 -22.26
C PRO A 450 -48.93 -35.99 -23.21
N ALA A 451 -48.49 -36.70 -24.26
CA ALA A 451 -47.48 -36.24 -25.21
C ALA A 451 -47.86 -34.97 -25.98
N ASP A 452 -49.16 -34.73 -26.17
CA ASP A 452 -49.74 -33.57 -26.86
C ASP A 452 -49.95 -32.35 -25.94
N ALA A 453 -49.50 -32.42 -24.68
CA ALA A 453 -49.56 -31.27 -23.78
C ALA A 453 -48.66 -30.12 -24.25
N ALA A 454 -49.19 -28.89 -24.16
CA ALA A 454 -48.46 -27.69 -24.46
C ALA A 454 -47.49 -27.37 -23.33
N VAL A 455 -46.19 -27.36 -23.65
CA VAL A 455 -45.11 -27.05 -22.71
C VAL A 455 -44.57 -25.65 -22.97
N TYR A 456 -44.47 -24.85 -21.92
CA TYR A 456 -43.89 -23.51 -21.91
C TYR A 456 -42.74 -23.43 -20.91
N LEU A 457 -41.62 -22.84 -21.34
CA LEU A 457 -40.51 -22.45 -20.48
C LEU A 457 -40.36 -20.93 -20.54
N ASP A 458 -40.49 -20.27 -19.39
CA ASP A 458 -40.49 -18.80 -19.26
C ASP A 458 -41.50 -18.10 -20.17
N GLY A 459 -42.64 -18.74 -20.40
CA GLY A 459 -43.70 -18.24 -21.28
C GLY A 459 -43.44 -18.46 -22.77
N LYS A 460 -42.30 -19.05 -23.17
CA LYS A 460 -42.05 -19.50 -24.54
C LYS A 460 -42.48 -20.96 -24.71
N LYS A 461 -43.36 -21.24 -25.67
CA LYS A 461 -43.76 -22.61 -26.02
C LYS A 461 -42.54 -23.37 -26.57
N ILE A 462 -42.20 -24.50 -25.95
CA ILE A 462 -41.09 -25.39 -26.36
C ILE A 462 -41.57 -26.73 -26.92
N SER A 463 -42.88 -26.95 -26.94
CA SER A 463 -43.50 -28.11 -27.58
C SER A 463 -43.62 -27.87 -29.08
N GLU A 464 -42.90 -28.65 -29.89
CA GLU A 464 -43.10 -28.73 -31.34
C GLU A 464 -44.20 -29.75 -31.63
N GLY A 465 -45.41 -29.23 -31.86
CA GLY A 465 -46.56 -30.00 -32.31
C GLY A 465 -47.50 -29.05 -33.04
N ASP A 466 -47.78 -29.35 -34.30
CA ASP A 466 -48.70 -28.58 -35.14
C ASP A 466 -50.05 -28.44 -34.44
N GLU A 467 -50.57 -27.21 -34.35
CA GLU A 467 -51.86 -26.92 -33.71
C GLU A 467 -53.08 -27.47 -34.49
N GLN A 468 -52.90 -28.42 -35.42
CA GLN A 468 -53.96 -28.79 -36.38
C GLN A 468 -54.09 -30.26 -36.81
N GLU A 469 -53.37 -31.24 -36.24
CA GLU A 469 -53.73 -32.65 -36.50
C GLU A 469 -54.70 -33.16 -35.43
N GLU A 470 -55.90 -33.58 -35.87
CA GLU A 470 -56.79 -34.43 -35.09
C GLU A 470 -56.06 -35.74 -34.82
N PHE A 471 -55.30 -35.78 -33.73
CA PHE A 471 -54.69 -37.01 -33.25
C PHE A 471 -55.78 -38.06 -32.99
N SER A 472 -55.56 -39.26 -33.51
CA SER A 472 -56.35 -40.43 -33.12
C SER A 472 -56.24 -40.62 -31.60
N PRO A 473 -57.31 -40.99 -30.88
CA PRO A 473 -57.26 -41.30 -29.46
C PRO A 473 -56.26 -42.41 -29.10
N SER A 474 -55.66 -43.12 -30.05
CA SER A 474 -54.57 -44.06 -29.78
C SER A 474 -53.20 -43.38 -29.61
N ASP A 475 -53.00 -42.21 -30.20
CA ASP A 475 -51.68 -41.61 -30.44
C ASP A 475 -51.38 -40.45 -29.45
N THR A 476 -52.42 -39.85 -28.85
CA THR A 476 -52.31 -38.75 -27.86
C THR A 476 -51.79 -39.17 -26.48
N PHE A 477 -51.76 -40.46 -26.16
CA PHE A 477 -51.62 -40.92 -24.76
C PHE A 477 -50.19 -41.33 -24.35
N GLY A 478 -49.20 -41.08 -25.19
CA GLY A 478 -47.79 -41.33 -24.89
C GLY A 478 -47.19 -40.32 -23.90
N THR A 479 -45.91 -40.51 -23.60
CA THR A 479 -45.06 -39.51 -22.93
C THR A 479 -44.14 -38.92 -23.98
N GLN A 480 -44.00 -37.59 -23.99
CA GLN A 480 -43.02 -36.90 -24.83
C GLN A 480 -41.86 -36.39 -23.96
N THR A 481 -40.63 -36.59 -24.41
CA THR A 481 -39.44 -36.05 -23.75
C THR A 481 -38.96 -34.79 -24.46
N TYR A 482 -38.84 -33.70 -23.71
CA TYR A 482 -38.26 -32.43 -24.16
C TYR A 482 -36.87 -32.25 -23.54
N ARG A 483 -35.92 -31.77 -24.33
CA ARG A 483 -34.57 -31.43 -23.88
C ARG A 483 -34.34 -29.95 -24.11
N GLN A 484 -34.05 -29.23 -23.05
CA GLN A 484 -33.86 -27.79 -23.12
C GLN A 484 -32.68 -27.36 -22.26
N THR A 485 -31.77 -26.61 -22.85
CA THR A 485 -30.68 -25.97 -22.11
C THR A 485 -31.23 -24.83 -21.26
N LEU A 486 -30.87 -24.79 -19.98
CA LEU A 486 -31.30 -23.76 -19.04
C LEU A 486 -30.16 -22.77 -18.77
N THR A 487 -30.50 -21.48 -18.74
CA THR A 487 -29.58 -20.45 -18.25
C THR A 487 -29.51 -20.46 -16.72
N VAL A 488 -28.50 -19.80 -16.15
CA VAL A 488 -28.47 -19.59 -14.69
C VAL A 488 -29.59 -18.62 -14.31
N GLY A 489 -30.39 -18.97 -13.31
CA GLY A 489 -31.51 -18.14 -12.88
C GLY A 489 -32.74 -18.94 -12.48
N THR A 490 -33.86 -18.22 -12.35
CA THR A 490 -35.15 -18.83 -12.02
C THR A 490 -35.97 -18.99 -13.28
N HIS A 491 -36.31 -20.23 -13.60
CA HIS A 491 -37.10 -20.60 -14.77
C HIS A 491 -38.51 -21.04 -14.35
N LYS A 492 -39.53 -20.56 -15.05
CA LYS A 492 -40.93 -21.01 -14.87
C LYS A 492 -41.26 -22.04 -15.93
N LEU A 493 -41.45 -23.29 -15.52
CA LEU A 493 -42.00 -24.35 -16.34
C LEU A 493 -43.53 -24.37 -16.18
N GLU A 494 -44.26 -24.38 -17.28
CA GLU A 494 -45.72 -24.44 -17.31
C GLU A 494 -46.17 -25.46 -18.35
N VAL A 495 -47.00 -26.41 -17.93
CA VAL A 495 -47.52 -27.48 -18.79
C VAL A 495 -49.03 -27.45 -18.76
N GLU A 496 -49.64 -27.38 -19.93
CA GLU A 496 -51.08 -27.20 -20.09
C GLU A 496 -51.67 -28.21 -21.07
N HIS A 497 -52.90 -28.65 -20.83
CA HIS A 497 -53.63 -29.50 -21.78
C HIS A 497 -55.15 -29.27 -21.65
N LYS A 498 -55.86 -29.33 -22.79
CA LYS A 498 -57.29 -28.98 -22.91
C LYS A 498 -58.24 -29.84 -22.05
N GLN A 499 -57.83 -31.05 -21.72
CA GLN A 499 -58.63 -32.00 -20.94
C GLN A 499 -58.20 -32.02 -19.45
N SER A 500 -57.22 -31.19 -19.04
CA SER A 500 -56.64 -31.17 -17.70
C SER A 500 -57.38 -30.18 -16.80
N LEU A 501 -57.49 -30.50 -15.50
CA LEU A 501 -58.10 -29.63 -14.50
C LEU A 501 -57.40 -28.27 -14.38
N LYS A 502 -56.08 -28.28 -14.36
CA LYS A 502 -55.24 -27.11 -14.09
C LYS A 502 -53.89 -27.27 -14.78
N PRO A 503 -53.29 -26.16 -15.24
CA PRO A 503 -51.92 -26.18 -15.69
C PRO A 503 -50.99 -26.54 -14.52
N GLN A 504 -49.95 -27.32 -14.81
CA GLN A 504 -48.89 -27.61 -13.84
C GLN A 504 -47.80 -26.56 -13.99
N VAL A 505 -47.51 -25.86 -12.89
CA VAL A 505 -46.50 -24.79 -12.87
C VAL A 505 -45.42 -25.17 -11.86
N LYS A 506 -44.17 -25.27 -12.35
CA LYS A 506 -42.99 -25.52 -11.52
C LYS A 506 -41.97 -24.41 -11.69
N THR A 507 -41.36 -24.00 -10.58
CA THR A 507 -40.24 -23.05 -10.61
C THR A 507 -38.94 -23.82 -10.42
N LEU A 508 -38.04 -23.72 -11.39
CA LEU A 508 -36.70 -24.31 -11.37
C LEU A 508 -35.71 -23.21 -11.02
N LYS A 509 -34.92 -23.41 -9.96
CA LYS A 509 -33.79 -22.51 -9.61
C LYS A 509 -32.50 -23.17 -10.02
N VAL A 510 -31.77 -22.53 -10.93
CA VAL A 510 -30.51 -23.00 -11.50
C VAL A 510 -29.37 -22.19 -10.86
N ASP A 511 -28.62 -22.83 -9.97
CA ASP A 511 -27.61 -22.17 -9.13
C ASP A 511 -26.14 -22.46 -9.54
N GLY A 512 -25.87 -23.33 -10.54
CA GLY A 512 -24.49 -23.66 -10.95
C GLY A 512 -24.28 -24.65 -12.11
N LEU A 513 -23.00 -25.00 -12.33
CA LEU A 513 -22.46 -25.75 -13.49
C LEU A 513 -22.76 -27.26 -13.54
N GLN A 514 -23.36 -27.87 -12.51
CA GLN A 514 -23.46 -29.34 -12.40
C GLN A 514 -24.86 -29.93 -12.24
N ASP A 515 -25.92 -29.12 -12.24
CA ASP A 515 -27.26 -29.62 -11.96
C ASP A 515 -28.04 -29.83 -13.27
N ASN A 516 -27.99 -31.04 -13.83
CA ASN A 516 -28.98 -31.43 -14.84
C ASN A 516 -30.32 -31.69 -14.15
N TYR A 517 -31.39 -31.16 -14.72
CA TYR A 517 -32.73 -31.29 -14.17
C TYR A 517 -33.46 -32.41 -14.88
N GLN A 518 -34.00 -33.34 -14.11
CA GLN A 518 -34.94 -34.34 -14.60
C GLN A 518 -36.28 -34.08 -13.97
N GLU A 519 -37.26 -33.76 -14.81
CA GLU A 519 -38.60 -33.43 -14.37
C GLU A 519 -39.61 -34.31 -15.10
N ALA A 520 -40.51 -34.92 -14.34
CA ALA A 520 -41.65 -35.66 -14.88
C ALA A 520 -42.92 -34.90 -14.51
N VAL A 521 -43.68 -34.48 -15.50
CA VAL A 521 -44.94 -33.75 -15.32
C VAL A 521 -46.08 -34.62 -15.83
N VAL A 522 -46.95 -35.00 -14.89
CA VAL A 522 -48.18 -35.71 -15.18
C VAL A 522 -49.34 -34.79 -14.82
N LEU A 523 -50.19 -34.50 -15.80
CA LEU A 523 -51.36 -33.66 -15.59
C LEU A 523 -52.47 -34.45 -14.87
N GLU A 524 -53.34 -33.74 -14.14
CA GLU A 524 -54.57 -34.30 -13.58
C GLU A 524 -55.75 -34.05 -14.52
N LEU A 525 -56.67 -35.01 -14.60
CA LEU A 525 -57.79 -35.00 -15.55
C LEU A 525 -59.01 -34.20 -15.06
N ASP A 526 -59.68 -33.47 -15.96
CA ASP A 526 -60.97 -32.83 -15.68
C ASP A 526 -62.09 -33.87 -15.47
N PRO A 527 -62.79 -33.86 -14.30
CA PRO A 527 -63.92 -34.74 -14.02
C PRO A 527 -65.06 -34.66 -15.05
N SER A 528 -65.21 -33.55 -15.75
CA SER A 528 -66.20 -33.37 -16.82
C SER A 528 -65.80 -34.09 -18.11
N PHE A 529 -64.50 -34.13 -18.44
CA PHE A 529 -63.96 -34.93 -19.53
C PHE A 529 -64.10 -36.43 -19.26
N VAL A 530 -63.78 -36.86 -18.03
CA VAL A 530 -64.04 -38.24 -17.56
C VAL A 530 -65.53 -38.59 -17.69
N ARG A 531 -66.41 -37.62 -17.41
CA ARG A 531 -67.87 -37.77 -17.53
C ARG A 531 -68.38 -37.68 -18.99
N GLN A 532 -67.67 -37.04 -19.91
CA GLN A 532 -68.05 -37.03 -21.33
C GLN A 532 -67.78 -38.40 -21.99
N GLN A 533 -66.69 -39.06 -21.60
CA GLN A 533 -66.42 -40.47 -21.95
C GLN A 533 -67.52 -41.41 -21.41
N GLN A 534 -68.06 -41.15 -20.21
CA GLN A 534 -69.23 -41.85 -19.65
C GLN A 534 -70.45 -41.78 -20.60
N LEU A 535 -70.66 -40.65 -21.26
CA LEU A 535 -71.80 -40.41 -22.14
C LEU A 535 -71.62 -41.06 -23.53
N GLU A 536 -70.41 -41.04 -24.09
CA GLU A 536 -70.09 -41.79 -25.33
C GLU A 536 -70.19 -43.30 -25.11
N ARG A 537 -69.83 -43.78 -23.92
CA ARG A 537 -70.02 -45.17 -23.49
C ARG A 537 -71.49 -45.56 -23.47
N ASP A 538 -72.34 -44.76 -22.81
CA ASP A 538 -73.76 -45.08 -22.67
C ASP A 538 -74.50 -45.07 -24.02
N GLN A 539 -73.99 -44.40 -25.06
CA GLN A 539 -74.53 -44.50 -26.42
C GLN A 539 -74.09 -45.77 -27.17
N SER A 540 -72.90 -46.31 -26.87
CA SER A 540 -72.39 -47.55 -27.50
C SER A 540 -72.94 -48.83 -26.89
N SER A 541 -73.45 -48.78 -25.65
CA SER A 541 -73.90 -49.97 -24.89
C SER A 541 -75.36 -50.36 -25.12
N TRP A 542 -76.16 -49.60 -25.86
CA TRP A 542 -77.61 -49.82 -26.01
C TRP A 542 -78.06 -50.44 -27.34
N ALA A 543 -77.14 -50.78 -28.27
CA ALA A 543 -77.51 -51.21 -29.62
C ALA A 543 -77.50 -52.73 -29.88
N TRP A 544 -77.15 -53.60 -28.91
CA TRP A 544 -77.03 -55.05 -29.16
C TRP A 544 -77.71 -55.96 -28.13
N LEU A 545 -78.81 -55.53 -27.52
CA LEU A 545 -79.62 -56.37 -26.63
C LEU A 545 -81.10 -56.28 -26.97
N PHE A 546 -81.57 -57.00 -27.99
CA PHE A 546 -82.92 -57.58 -28.11
C PHE A 546 -82.98 -58.45 -29.38
N THR A 547 -82.68 -59.74 -29.31
CA THR A 547 -83.60 -60.90 -29.44
C THR A 547 -82.73 -62.00 -30.10
N THR A 548 -82.72 -63.30 -29.79
CA THR A 548 -83.65 -64.28 -29.24
C THR A 548 -82.85 -65.51 -28.77
N THR A 549 -83.26 -66.14 -27.67
CA THR A 549 -82.85 -67.50 -27.26
C THR A 549 -83.81 -68.54 -27.84
N ALA A 550 -83.29 -69.63 -28.46
CA ALA A 550 -83.80 -71.01 -28.32
C ALA A 550 -82.93 -72.04 -29.08
N THR A 551 -82.07 -72.73 -28.32
CA THR A 551 -81.60 -74.14 -28.38
C THR A 551 -81.35 -74.91 -29.69
N GLY A 552 -80.13 -75.48 -29.79
CA GLY A 552 -79.86 -76.82 -30.35
C GLY A 552 -78.38 -77.18 -30.58
N GLY A 553 -77.79 -78.09 -29.78
CA GLY A 553 -76.55 -78.85 -30.14
C GLY A 553 -75.50 -79.04 -29.03
N LEU A 554 -75.35 -80.24 -28.46
CA LEU A 554 -74.52 -80.52 -27.27
C LEU A 554 -73.00 -80.67 -27.47
N ALA A 555 -72.46 -80.56 -28.69
CA ALA A 555 -71.00 -80.57 -28.93
C ALA A 555 -70.44 -79.16 -29.25
N SER A 556 -71.24 -78.30 -29.88
CA SER A 556 -70.95 -76.87 -30.01
C SER A 556 -71.08 -76.13 -28.68
N LEU A 557 -71.87 -76.66 -27.73
CA LEU A 557 -72.04 -76.10 -26.39
C LEU A 557 -70.76 -76.05 -25.55
N ALA A 558 -69.80 -76.97 -25.71
CA ALA A 558 -68.56 -76.93 -24.91
C ALA A 558 -67.57 -75.86 -25.42
N TYR A 559 -67.40 -75.74 -26.74
CA TYR A 559 -66.55 -74.72 -27.36
C TYR A 559 -67.18 -73.32 -27.20
N THR A 560 -68.50 -73.21 -27.46
CA THR A 560 -69.21 -71.95 -27.22
C THR A 560 -69.29 -71.60 -25.74
N ALA A 561 -69.46 -72.55 -24.80
CA ALA A 561 -69.44 -72.25 -23.37
C ALA A 561 -68.06 -71.80 -22.87
N THR A 562 -66.98 -72.40 -23.37
CA THR A 562 -65.60 -72.01 -22.99
C THR A 562 -65.23 -70.64 -23.56
N GLU A 563 -65.54 -70.37 -24.83
CA GLU A 563 -65.35 -69.04 -25.43
C GLU A 563 -66.31 -67.99 -24.85
N TYR A 564 -67.53 -68.38 -24.46
CA TYR A 564 -68.48 -67.54 -23.73
C TYR A 564 -67.99 -67.20 -22.32
N GLN A 565 -67.43 -68.17 -21.58
CA GLN A 565 -66.83 -67.92 -20.27
C GLN A 565 -65.58 -67.03 -20.37
N LYS A 566 -64.74 -67.23 -21.40
CA LYS A 566 -63.62 -66.31 -21.70
C LYS A 566 -64.12 -64.91 -22.05
N GLY A 567 -65.20 -64.81 -22.83
CA GLY A 567 -65.87 -63.55 -23.15
C GLY A 567 -66.45 -62.85 -21.92
N GLN A 568 -67.09 -63.58 -21.00
CA GLN A 568 -67.58 -63.01 -19.74
C GLN A 568 -66.44 -62.54 -18.83
N LYS A 569 -65.34 -63.29 -18.77
CA LYS A 569 -64.14 -62.86 -18.05
C LYS A 569 -63.54 -61.60 -18.69
N ALA A 570 -63.35 -61.58 -20.01
CA ALA A 570 -62.87 -60.42 -20.74
C ALA A 570 -63.79 -59.21 -20.58
N ALA A 571 -65.12 -59.40 -20.52
CA ALA A 571 -66.08 -58.33 -20.23
C ALA A 571 -65.91 -57.76 -18.81
N LYS A 572 -65.69 -58.64 -17.82
CA LYS A 572 -65.44 -58.23 -16.44
C LYS A 572 -64.10 -57.51 -16.30
N ASP A 573 -63.05 -58.03 -16.93
CA ASP A 573 -61.71 -57.45 -16.94
C ASP A 573 -61.73 -56.09 -17.69
N TYR A 574 -62.47 -56.00 -18.80
CA TYR A 574 -62.75 -54.73 -19.52
C TYR A 574 -63.46 -53.71 -18.63
N ASN A 575 -64.54 -54.10 -17.95
CA ASN A 575 -65.27 -53.19 -17.05
C ASN A 575 -64.41 -52.79 -15.85
N THR A 576 -63.56 -53.68 -15.33
CA THR A 576 -62.64 -53.37 -14.24
C THR A 576 -61.57 -52.36 -14.69
N ALA A 577 -60.97 -52.55 -15.86
CA ALA A 577 -60.01 -51.61 -16.45
C ALA A 577 -60.65 -50.25 -16.76
N LEU A 578 -61.93 -50.25 -17.17
CA LEU A 578 -62.74 -49.04 -17.35
C LEU A 578 -62.98 -48.31 -16.02
N GLU A 579 -63.41 -49.00 -14.96
CA GLU A 579 -63.58 -48.41 -13.62
C GLU A 579 -62.27 -47.87 -13.06
N GLN A 580 -61.15 -48.57 -13.28
CA GLN A 580 -59.81 -48.12 -12.89
C GLN A 580 -59.38 -46.86 -13.66
N ARG A 581 -59.73 -46.76 -14.94
CA ARG A 581 -59.55 -45.53 -15.73
C ARG A 581 -60.41 -44.39 -15.21
N GLU A 582 -61.68 -44.66 -14.87
CA GLU A 582 -62.60 -43.66 -14.31
C GLU A 582 -62.12 -43.14 -12.95
N ALA A 583 -61.44 -43.98 -12.17
CA ALA A 583 -60.85 -43.63 -10.88
C ALA A 583 -59.46 -42.98 -10.99
N SER A 584 -58.86 -42.92 -12.18
CA SER A 584 -57.51 -42.38 -12.36
C SER A 584 -57.50 -40.87 -12.13
N GLY A 585 -56.63 -40.42 -11.23
CA GLY A 585 -56.45 -38.99 -10.95
C GLY A 585 -55.52 -38.30 -11.95
N THR A 586 -54.76 -39.08 -12.72
CA THR A 586 -53.68 -38.60 -13.58
C THR A 586 -53.78 -39.15 -15.01
N TYR A 587 -53.28 -38.40 -16.00
CA TYR A 587 -53.30 -38.83 -17.41
C TYR A 587 -52.51 -40.10 -17.69
N SER A 588 -51.35 -40.27 -17.06
CA SER A 588 -50.47 -41.43 -17.30
C SER A 588 -51.15 -42.74 -16.88
N GLU A 589 -51.80 -42.74 -15.72
CA GLU A 589 -52.58 -43.88 -15.24
C GLU A 589 -53.82 -44.09 -16.12
N ALA A 590 -54.50 -43.02 -16.53
CA ALA A 590 -55.65 -43.10 -17.43
C ALA A 590 -55.30 -43.69 -18.80
N SER A 591 -54.13 -43.35 -19.34
CA SER A 591 -53.57 -43.85 -20.60
C SER A 591 -53.27 -45.35 -20.51
N THR A 592 -52.56 -45.77 -19.47
CA THR A 592 -52.23 -47.18 -19.23
C THR A 592 -53.51 -48.00 -19.11
N ASN A 593 -54.45 -47.53 -18.28
CA ASN A 593 -55.75 -48.18 -18.11
C ASN A 593 -56.58 -48.17 -19.41
N TYR A 594 -56.44 -47.15 -20.27
CA TYR A 594 -57.09 -47.10 -21.59
C TYR A 594 -56.52 -48.13 -22.57
N GLN A 595 -55.20 -48.29 -22.63
CA GLN A 595 -54.55 -49.31 -23.47
C GLN A 595 -54.95 -50.71 -23.00
N GLU A 596 -54.89 -50.97 -21.69
CA GLU A 596 -55.37 -52.23 -21.12
C GLU A 596 -56.84 -52.45 -21.43
N MET A 597 -57.69 -51.45 -21.21
CA MET A 597 -59.11 -51.49 -21.55
C MET A 597 -59.32 -51.78 -23.05
N THR A 598 -58.56 -51.16 -23.96
CA THR A 598 -58.68 -51.39 -25.41
C THR A 598 -58.30 -52.82 -25.78
N LEU A 599 -57.20 -53.34 -25.23
CA LEU A 599 -56.80 -54.74 -25.40
C LEU A 599 -57.87 -55.70 -24.85
N GLN A 600 -58.45 -55.41 -23.68
CA GLN A 600 -59.54 -56.21 -23.12
C GLN A 600 -60.83 -56.10 -23.95
N LYS A 601 -61.10 -54.95 -24.58
CA LYS A 601 -62.24 -54.74 -25.49
C LYS A 601 -62.07 -55.53 -26.78
N GLU A 602 -60.89 -55.53 -27.36
CA GLU A 602 -60.55 -56.33 -28.53
C GLU A 602 -60.63 -57.84 -28.21
N ALA A 603 -60.13 -58.25 -27.05
CA ALA A 603 -60.28 -59.62 -26.58
C ALA A 603 -61.77 -60.00 -26.39
N TYR A 604 -62.55 -59.12 -25.76
CA TYR A 604 -63.99 -59.29 -25.57
C TYR A 604 -64.73 -59.43 -26.89
N THR A 605 -64.53 -58.48 -27.81
CA THR A 605 -65.17 -58.47 -29.14
C THR A 605 -64.74 -59.67 -30.00
N LYS A 606 -63.48 -60.10 -29.93
CA LYS A 606 -62.99 -61.31 -30.59
C LYS A 606 -63.66 -62.58 -30.06
N HIS A 607 -63.76 -62.74 -28.74
CA HIS A 607 -64.45 -63.87 -28.12
C HIS A 607 -65.97 -63.84 -28.41
N GLN A 608 -66.58 -62.65 -28.44
CA GLN A 608 -67.98 -62.46 -28.82
C GLN A 608 -68.22 -62.84 -30.29
N ALA A 609 -67.39 -62.36 -31.22
CA ALA A 609 -67.47 -62.71 -32.65
C ALA A 609 -67.26 -64.20 -32.88
N ASN A 610 -66.30 -64.84 -32.19
CA ASN A 610 -66.09 -66.29 -32.26
C ASN A 610 -67.27 -67.09 -31.71
N SER A 611 -67.92 -66.61 -30.64
CA SER A 611 -69.15 -67.22 -30.11
C SER A 611 -70.34 -67.08 -31.07
N ALA A 612 -70.47 -65.93 -31.74
CA ALA A 612 -71.49 -65.67 -32.74
C ALA A 612 -71.27 -66.48 -34.03
N ASN A 613 -70.03 -66.62 -34.49
CA ASN A 613 -69.66 -67.46 -35.62
C ASN A 613 -69.86 -68.95 -35.31
N GLY A 614 -69.61 -69.38 -34.07
CA GLY A 614 -69.98 -70.73 -33.61
C GLY A 614 -71.49 -70.98 -33.66
N LEU A 615 -72.31 -69.98 -33.31
CA LEU A 615 -73.77 -70.04 -33.41
C LEU A 615 -74.27 -69.98 -34.85
N ALA A 616 -73.68 -69.15 -35.72
CA ALA A 616 -74.02 -69.03 -37.13
C ALA A 616 -73.68 -70.30 -37.93
N ALA A 617 -72.55 -70.95 -37.64
CA ALA A 617 -72.23 -72.26 -38.19
C ALA A 617 -73.25 -73.35 -37.80
N THR A 618 -74.01 -73.14 -36.71
CA THR A 618 -75.08 -74.03 -36.27
C THR A 618 -76.40 -73.75 -37.02
N LEU A 619 -76.64 -72.51 -37.45
CA LEU A 619 -77.86 -72.10 -38.18
C LEU A 619 -77.85 -72.50 -39.68
N VAL A 620 -76.68 -72.64 -40.30
CA VAL A 620 -76.58 -73.13 -41.70
C VAL A 620 -77.00 -74.59 -41.85
N PHE A 621 -76.97 -75.39 -40.78
CA PHE A 621 -77.40 -76.80 -40.83
C PHE A 621 -78.93 -77.01 -40.71
N VAL A 622 -79.71 -75.99 -40.33
CA VAL A 622 -81.17 -76.11 -40.11
C VAL A 622 -81.99 -75.51 -41.27
N GLY A 623 -81.40 -74.69 -42.15
CA GLY A 623 -82.11 -73.99 -43.23
C GLY A 623 -82.30 -74.73 -44.56
N LEU A 624 -81.66 -75.89 -44.79
CA LEU A 624 -81.71 -76.62 -46.08
C LEU A 624 -82.86 -77.66 -46.20
N GLY A 625 -83.88 -77.59 -45.34
CA GLY A 625 -84.93 -78.63 -45.25
C GLY A 625 -86.31 -78.27 -45.80
N VAL A 626 -86.56 -77.04 -46.24
CA VAL A 626 -87.91 -76.62 -46.65
C VAL A 626 -87.83 -75.70 -47.86
N TRP A 627 -88.02 -76.24 -49.07
CA TRP A 627 -88.92 -75.72 -50.10
C TRP A 627 -89.01 -76.70 -51.29
N LEU A 628 -90.24 -77.19 -51.48
CA LEU A 628 -90.85 -78.05 -52.51
C LEU A 628 -90.78 -77.42 -53.93
N TRP A 629 -90.55 -78.19 -55.01
CA TRP A 629 -91.54 -78.87 -55.88
C TRP A 629 -92.23 -77.96 -56.92
N MET A 630 -91.82 -78.05 -58.20
CA MET A 630 -92.70 -78.05 -59.38
C MET A 630 -91.92 -78.45 -60.65
N ASP A 631 -92.51 -79.42 -61.36
CA ASP A 631 -92.08 -80.15 -62.55
C ASP A 631 -92.14 -79.32 -63.85
N ASP A 632 -91.14 -79.50 -64.74
CA ASP A 632 -91.27 -80.03 -66.11
C ASP A 632 -90.01 -79.69 -66.94
N GLY A 633 -89.12 -80.67 -67.12
CA GLY A 633 -87.99 -80.61 -68.07
C GLY A 633 -86.69 -81.29 -67.61
N GLU A 634 -86.69 -82.62 -67.49
CA GLU A 634 -85.52 -83.49 -67.28
C GLU A 634 -84.81 -83.88 -68.62
N PRO A 635 -83.63 -84.56 -68.64
CA PRO A 635 -82.44 -84.37 -67.81
C PRO A 635 -81.09 -84.62 -68.58
N SER A 636 -79.97 -84.13 -68.05
CA SER A 636 -78.76 -84.95 -67.90
C SER A 636 -77.80 -84.30 -66.90
N ALA A 637 -77.60 -85.00 -65.78
CA ALA A 637 -76.83 -84.64 -64.59
C ALA A 637 -75.29 -84.74 -64.78
N PRO A 638 -74.49 -84.63 -63.70
CA PRO A 638 -74.19 -83.46 -62.87
C PRO A 638 -72.67 -83.20 -62.87
N VAL A 639 -72.14 -82.19 -62.14
CA VAL A 639 -70.91 -82.28 -61.31
C VAL A 639 -70.53 -80.90 -60.72
N ALA A 640 -70.48 -80.90 -59.39
CA ALA A 640 -69.66 -80.12 -58.45
C ALA A 640 -69.42 -78.61 -58.68
N TRP A 641 -70.04 -77.82 -57.81
CA TRP A 641 -69.53 -76.50 -57.40
C TRP A 641 -68.41 -76.70 -56.37
N GLN A 642 -67.17 -76.37 -56.75
CA GLN A 642 -66.09 -76.09 -55.80
C GLN A 642 -65.97 -74.57 -55.66
N ILE A 643 -66.29 -74.08 -54.47
CA ILE A 643 -65.90 -72.75 -54.00
C ILE A 643 -64.44 -72.89 -53.55
N THR A 644 -63.51 -72.41 -54.35
CA THR A 644 -62.09 -72.26 -53.95
C THR A 644 -61.88 -70.88 -53.31
N PRO A 645 -61.35 -70.81 -52.08
CA PRO A 645 -60.75 -69.58 -51.58
C PRO A 645 -59.33 -69.50 -52.14
N TRP A 646 -59.02 -68.45 -52.92
CA TRP A 646 -57.65 -68.19 -53.36
C TRP A 646 -57.14 -66.88 -52.79
N MET A 647 -56.24 -67.05 -51.81
CA MET A 647 -55.24 -66.08 -51.39
C MET A 647 -54.29 -65.80 -52.55
N SER A 648 -53.93 -64.54 -52.77
CA SER A 648 -52.78 -64.13 -53.57
C SER A 648 -51.63 -63.68 -52.66
N PRO A 649 -50.44 -64.28 -52.73
CA PRO A 649 -49.23 -63.75 -52.13
C PRO A 649 -48.29 -63.19 -53.20
N GLU A 650 -48.25 -61.88 -53.32
CA GLU A 650 -47.12 -61.09 -53.84
C GLU A 650 -47.09 -59.93 -52.82
N TRP A 651 -46.03 -59.60 -52.08
CA TRP A 651 -44.69 -59.20 -52.50
C TRP A 651 -43.66 -59.75 -51.49
N ALA A 652 -42.62 -60.40 -52.00
CA ALA A 652 -41.44 -60.76 -51.23
C ALA A 652 -40.33 -59.74 -51.53
N GLY A 653 -39.72 -59.20 -50.47
CA GLY A 653 -38.43 -58.53 -50.55
C GLY A 653 -38.29 -57.39 -49.54
N VAL A 654 -37.80 -57.67 -48.33
CA VAL A 654 -36.49 -57.22 -47.81
C VAL A 654 -36.33 -57.75 -46.37
N ASN A 655 -35.12 -58.24 -46.09
CA ASN A 655 -34.66 -58.96 -44.90
C ASN A 655 -34.90 -58.23 -43.55
N LEU A 656 -35.31 -59.01 -42.55
CA LEU A 656 -35.02 -58.75 -41.13
C LEU A 656 -34.16 -59.90 -40.61
N GLU A 657 -32.85 -59.68 -40.50
CA GLU A 657 -31.98 -60.46 -39.63
C GLU A 657 -32.12 -59.93 -38.20
N PHE A 658 -32.64 -60.75 -37.29
CA PHE A 658 -32.39 -60.61 -35.86
C PHE A 658 -31.33 -61.64 -35.48
N LYS A 659 -30.23 -61.19 -34.87
CA LYS A 659 -29.39 -62.04 -34.03
C LYS A 659 -29.49 -61.55 -32.59
N PHE A 660 -29.86 -62.49 -31.72
CA PHE A 660 -29.82 -62.41 -30.26
C PHE A 660 -28.40 -62.24 -29.74
#